data_AF-A0A9X3HW59-F1
#
_entry.id   AF-A0A9X3HW59-F1
#
_cell.length_a   1.000
_cell.length_b   1.000
_cell.length_c   1.000
_cell.angle_alpha   90.00
_cell.angle_beta   90.00
_cell.angle_gamma   90.00
#
_symmetry.space_group_name_H-M   'P 1'
#
loop_
_entity.id
_entity.type
_entity.pdbx_description
1 polymer ?
#
loop_
_entity_poly.entity_id
_entity_poly.type
_entity_poly.pdbx_seq_one_letter_code
_entity_poly.pdbx_strand_id
1 'polypeptide(L)'
;MKTIRILIGLVASLALGPVVASSIESNIWTLGNVIFDDGGKAKGSFVFSSESGQCEAVNVTVSGPLFNGADFTFASYKDRISCNANYLDACEGECPSGSRYFRLTFENALSDNVIETNVATGSVESGTYYGKGAFANAKGGKNGLVQIMPNNIDYGMYFDADIRDAEFCQLSVDNGRLSFGDGVTNPAMTCPDLFSWYLFTKVIDDEFWVKWADETQNWPENPLPLCSSENSADCCNPNQVVNQDSAYLKNCPYFPGEEQQALIEKAKHATNAKSANSSNVQSFVENFESLIKVGNPVIKERQDQIATYLANECTSAEIDTILPNDPESIGRVLRQTNAEVTIRNQEFHEYLYRNNLYNSDGVLAVYSRNDANQVNNAPYHLGNQSAVNSASSKLATVDLPPQSIMIKSNWLSEKLIGAMRAKYPEQMVDFAASDQYIRQIHKTPVTLKNGKNCHITDNHLLMAFHVSSKDIPRWVWTTFEHKNNPGRCDFTGCNDSFGYRATRPVTGESTNYISPWQKSDNLAQSSVVFARDLQYPEGKPTEQLTVLLSHFGIATQSKPQAVSVLPSKSNFAWKNYRLKGSQVNFTDNQGRPTHLGNSITEAGFMSNSSCIGCHARAGVALIEATKTGERDKANFFHLGVFEPTFSEFGYQQSHDGIPNQKWYYQDNGNQSLEVLQTDFVWGFLNAQPLCMDDCG
;
A
#
# COMPACT_ATOMS: atom_id res chain seq x y z
N MET A 1 80.20 -44.09 23.21
CA MET A 1 80.71 -45.30 23.90
C MET A 1 79.76 -45.63 25.03
N LYS A 2 79.37 -46.90 25.21
CA LYS A 2 78.39 -47.33 26.24
C LYS A 2 76.98 -46.75 25.90
N THR A 3 75.82 -47.22 26.35
CA THR A 3 75.33 -47.73 27.64
C THR A 3 73.80 -48.00 27.40
N ILE A 4 73.17 -49.12 27.81
CA ILE A 4 72.33 -49.28 29.03
C ILE A 4 70.82 -48.91 28.94
N ARG A 5 69.94 -49.88 29.30
CA ARG A 5 68.64 -49.83 30.06
C ARG A 5 67.44 -49.06 29.45
N ILE A 6 66.13 -49.29 29.70
CA ILE A 6 65.33 -50.04 30.70
C ILE A 6 63.84 -50.08 30.24
N LEU A 7 63.14 -51.20 30.51
CA LEU A 7 61.76 -51.42 31.04
C LEU A 7 60.47 -50.71 30.53
N ILE A 8 59.46 -51.58 30.33
CA ILE A 8 58.08 -51.63 30.90
C ILE A 8 56.91 -50.87 30.23
N GLY A 9 55.82 -51.63 30.00
CA GLY A 9 54.43 -51.18 30.19
C GLY A 9 53.46 -51.63 29.09
N LEU A 10 53.06 -52.91 29.01
CA LEU A 10 51.77 -53.47 29.47
C LEU A 10 50.47 -52.95 28.79
N VAL A 11 49.81 -53.87 28.04
CA VAL A 11 48.36 -54.25 28.10
C VAL A 11 47.33 -53.21 27.55
N ALA A 12 46.31 -53.51 26.75
CA ALA A 12 45.72 -54.75 26.23
C ALA A 12 44.93 -54.49 24.93
N SER A 13 45.00 -55.48 24.04
CA SER A 13 43.93 -56.10 23.22
C SER A 13 42.68 -55.31 22.86
N LEU A 14 42.38 -55.24 21.56
CA LEU A 14 41.23 -55.96 20.98
C LEU A 14 41.34 -56.06 19.45
N ALA A 15 40.89 -57.20 18.94
CA ALA A 15 41.21 -57.78 17.65
C ALA A 15 40.72 -56.98 16.42
N LEU A 16 41.59 -56.85 15.41
CA LEU A 16 41.20 -56.50 14.03
C LEU A 16 40.83 -57.80 13.29
N GLY A 17 39.54 -57.97 13.03
CA GLY A 17 39.04 -58.83 11.95
C GLY A 17 39.34 -58.20 10.57
N PRO A 18 39.09 -58.92 9.46
CA PRO A 18 39.62 -58.56 8.15
C PRO A 18 39.02 -57.25 7.66
N VAL A 19 39.88 -56.35 7.18
CA VAL A 19 39.48 -55.16 6.42
C VAL A 19 38.88 -55.66 5.11
N VAL A 20 37.56 -55.66 5.04
CA VAL A 20 36.84 -55.64 3.76
C VAL A 20 37.12 -54.25 3.19
N ALA A 21 37.85 -54.18 2.07
CA ALA A 21 37.94 -52.96 1.30
C ALA A 21 36.51 -52.62 0.81
N SER A 22 35.88 -51.66 1.47
CA SER A 22 34.67 -51.03 0.94
C SER A 22 35.08 -50.26 -0.30
N SER A 23 34.62 -50.69 -1.48
CA SER A 23 34.59 -49.84 -2.65
C SER A 23 33.77 -48.61 -2.30
N ILE A 24 34.42 -47.45 -2.16
CA ILE A 24 33.75 -46.17 -1.99
C ILE A 24 33.01 -45.90 -3.31
N GLU A 25 31.68 -45.86 -3.27
CA GLU A 25 30.88 -45.43 -4.42
C GLU A 25 31.18 -43.96 -4.68
N SER A 26 31.71 -43.64 -5.85
CA SER A 26 31.92 -42.26 -6.29
C SER A 26 30.57 -41.60 -6.57
N ASN A 27 30.22 -40.54 -5.85
CA ASN A 27 28.93 -39.86 -6.01
C ASN A 27 28.90 -39.05 -7.33
N ILE A 28 27.85 -39.25 -8.12
CA ILE A 28 27.57 -38.45 -9.32
C ILE A 28 26.75 -37.22 -8.89
N TRP A 29 27.29 -36.04 -9.16
CA TRP A 29 26.66 -34.75 -8.90
C TRP A 29 25.97 -34.24 -10.18
N THR A 30 24.67 -33.93 -10.11
CA THR A 30 23.89 -33.39 -11.23
C THR A 30 23.49 -31.94 -11.02
N LEU A 31 23.70 -31.08 -12.03
CA LEU A 31 23.31 -29.68 -12.06
C LEU A 31 21.91 -29.52 -12.68
N GLY A 32 20.94 -29.09 -11.86
CA GLY A 32 19.53 -28.97 -12.22
C GLY A 32 19.11 -27.58 -12.71
N ASN A 33 19.73 -27.07 -13.77
CA ASN A 33 19.51 -25.71 -14.34
C ASN A 33 19.89 -24.57 -13.39
N VAL A 34 21.19 -24.44 -13.09
CA VAL A 34 21.73 -23.25 -12.41
C VAL A 34 21.51 -22.03 -13.31
N ILE A 35 20.86 -20.98 -12.81
CA ILE A 35 20.55 -19.76 -13.58
C ILE A 35 21.52 -18.63 -13.23
N PHE A 36 22.05 -17.94 -14.25
CA PHE A 36 22.93 -16.79 -14.10
C PHE A 36 22.15 -15.46 -14.14
N ASP A 37 22.77 -14.37 -13.67
CA ASP A 37 22.16 -13.03 -13.56
C ASP A 37 21.75 -12.45 -14.93
N ASP A 38 22.35 -12.95 -16.02
CA ASP A 38 21.99 -12.59 -17.39
C ASP A 38 20.87 -13.46 -17.98
N GLY A 39 20.28 -14.38 -17.20
CA GLY A 39 19.26 -15.32 -17.64
C GLY A 39 19.80 -16.57 -18.36
N GLY A 40 21.12 -16.73 -18.44
CA GLY A 40 21.75 -17.98 -18.88
C GLY A 40 21.47 -19.15 -17.94
N LYS A 41 21.71 -20.39 -18.39
CA LYS A 41 21.47 -21.63 -17.64
C LYS A 41 22.62 -22.62 -17.79
N ALA A 42 23.00 -23.30 -16.71
CA ALA A 42 23.92 -24.44 -16.72
C ALA A 42 23.25 -25.73 -16.22
N LYS A 43 23.43 -26.83 -16.95
CA LYS A 43 22.89 -28.17 -16.64
C LYS A 43 23.91 -29.25 -16.98
N GLY A 44 23.91 -30.38 -16.29
CA GLY A 44 24.83 -31.48 -16.60
C GLY A 44 25.25 -32.25 -15.37
N SER A 45 26.42 -32.88 -15.41
CA SER A 45 26.92 -33.70 -14.30
C SER A 45 28.44 -33.70 -14.19
N PHE A 46 28.93 -34.06 -13.01
CA PHE A 46 30.33 -34.38 -12.74
C PHE A 46 30.44 -35.37 -11.58
N VAL A 47 31.59 -36.00 -11.42
CA VAL A 47 31.90 -36.88 -10.28
C VAL A 47 32.97 -36.20 -9.45
N PHE A 48 32.80 -36.10 -8.14
CA PHE A 48 33.84 -35.62 -7.23
C PHE A 48 34.38 -36.81 -6.43
N SER A 49 35.71 -36.92 -6.33
CA SER A 49 36.36 -37.92 -5.49
C SER A 49 36.99 -37.21 -4.28
N SER A 50 36.53 -37.54 -3.07
CA SER A 50 37.17 -36.98 -1.86
C SER A 50 38.60 -37.48 -1.65
N GLU A 51 38.95 -38.63 -2.22
CA GLU A 51 40.29 -39.24 -2.12
C GLU A 51 41.32 -38.47 -2.95
N SER A 52 40.98 -38.11 -4.20
CA SER A 52 41.87 -37.33 -5.06
C SER A 52 41.68 -35.82 -4.88
N GLY A 53 40.55 -35.39 -4.32
CA GLY A 53 40.15 -33.99 -4.24
C GLY A 53 39.90 -33.36 -5.60
N GLN A 54 39.63 -34.16 -6.64
CA GLN A 54 39.44 -33.72 -8.03
C GLN A 54 38.04 -34.11 -8.55
N CYS A 55 37.63 -33.46 -9.63
CA CYS A 55 36.41 -33.80 -10.36
C CYS A 55 36.73 -34.54 -11.66
N GLU A 56 35.99 -35.60 -11.90
CA GLU A 56 36.10 -36.47 -13.07
C GLU A 56 34.75 -36.54 -13.80
N ALA A 57 34.76 -37.06 -15.03
CA ALA A 57 33.55 -37.25 -15.85
C ALA A 57 32.65 -35.98 -15.95
N VAL A 58 33.27 -34.80 -16.00
CA VAL A 58 32.55 -33.52 -16.17
C VAL A 58 31.88 -33.50 -17.53
N ASN A 59 30.60 -33.17 -17.55
CA ASN A 59 29.79 -32.95 -18.73
C ASN A 59 28.71 -31.90 -18.42
N VAL A 60 29.07 -30.62 -18.57
CA VAL A 60 28.23 -29.47 -18.18
C VAL A 60 27.95 -28.59 -19.39
N THR A 61 26.67 -28.37 -19.68
CA THR A 61 26.20 -27.51 -20.78
C THR A 61 25.72 -26.18 -20.23
N VAL A 62 26.26 -25.08 -20.78
CA VAL A 62 25.88 -23.70 -20.46
C VAL A 62 25.22 -23.06 -21.69
N SER A 63 24.17 -22.29 -21.46
CA SER A 63 23.37 -21.58 -22.48
C SER A 63 23.05 -20.18 -21.98
N GLY A 64 22.84 -19.18 -22.85
CA GLY A 64 22.48 -17.84 -22.40
C GLY A 64 22.75 -16.71 -23.40
N PRO A 65 22.39 -15.45 -23.07
CA PRO A 65 22.57 -14.30 -23.96
C PRO A 65 24.03 -14.08 -24.38
N LEU A 66 24.99 -14.35 -23.50
CA LEU A 66 26.42 -14.28 -23.82
C LEU A 66 26.90 -15.35 -24.82
N PHE A 67 26.11 -16.42 -25.02
CA PHE A 67 26.33 -17.42 -26.06
C PHE A 67 25.42 -17.21 -27.28
N ASN A 68 24.78 -16.03 -27.42
CA ASN A 68 23.75 -15.77 -28.43
C ASN A 68 22.63 -16.84 -28.43
N GLY A 69 22.32 -17.39 -27.24
CA GLY A 69 21.33 -18.46 -27.08
C GLY A 69 21.79 -19.85 -27.51
N ALA A 70 23.06 -20.04 -27.91
CA ALA A 70 23.60 -21.36 -28.23
C ALA A 70 24.05 -22.13 -26.98
N ASP A 71 23.91 -23.45 -27.03
CA ASP A 71 24.41 -24.36 -25.99
C ASP A 71 25.91 -24.63 -26.18
N PHE A 72 26.69 -24.58 -25.10
CA PHE A 72 28.10 -24.95 -25.07
C PHE A 72 28.38 -25.95 -23.95
N THR A 73 28.92 -27.12 -24.30
CA THR A 73 29.20 -28.20 -23.35
C THR A 73 30.68 -28.28 -23.02
N PHE A 74 31.03 -28.15 -21.74
CA PHE A 74 32.35 -28.45 -21.20
C PHE A 74 32.44 -29.92 -20.82
N ALA A 75 33.48 -30.62 -21.28
CA ALA A 75 33.69 -32.02 -20.92
C ALA A 75 35.15 -32.39 -20.62
N SER A 76 35.37 -33.25 -19.62
CA SER A 76 36.72 -33.63 -19.14
C SER A 76 37.65 -34.19 -20.22
N TYR A 77 37.11 -34.75 -21.30
CA TYR A 77 37.91 -35.36 -22.37
C TYR A 77 38.38 -34.36 -23.45
N LYS A 78 37.86 -33.12 -23.45
CA LYS A 78 38.17 -32.12 -24.49
C LYS A 78 38.53 -30.73 -23.96
N ASP A 79 38.21 -30.44 -22.71
CA ASP A 79 38.36 -29.12 -22.09
C ASP A 79 39.25 -29.20 -20.85
N ARG A 80 39.91 -28.09 -20.51
CA ARG A 80 40.68 -27.99 -19.27
C ARG A 80 39.72 -27.83 -18.10
N ILE A 81 39.76 -28.80 -17.19
CA ILE A 81 39.00 -28.79 -15.94
C ILE A 81 39.94 -28.58 -14.75
N SER A 82 39.53 -27.75 -13.80
CA SER A 82 40.18 -27.62 -12.48
C SER A 82 39.09 -27.64 -11.42
N CYS A 83 39.20 -28.55 -10.45
CA CYS A 83 38.14 -28.73 -9.46
C CYS A 83 38.72 -29.04 -8.09
N ASN A 84 37.99 -28.67 -7.04
CA ASN A 84 38.16 -29.19 -5.69
C ASN A 84 36.81 -29.20 -4.95
N ALA A 85 36.83 -29.49 -3.66
CA ALA A 85 35.60 -29.55 -2.86
C ALA A 85 34.78 -28.24 -2.85
N ASN A 86 35.40 -27.09 -3.16
CA ASN A 86 34.79 -25.77 -3.06
C ASN A 86 34.49 -25.11 -4.42
N TYR A 87 35.02 -25.62 -5.53
CA TYR A 87 34.72 -25.06 -6.85
C TYR A 87 34.93 -26.06 -7.99
N LEU A 88 34.26 -25.80 -9.11
CA LEU A 88 34.45 -26.44 -10.41
C LEU A 88 34.72 -25.37 -11.48
N ASP A 89 35.89 -25.42 -12.10
CA ASP A 89 36.29 -24.56 -13.21
C ASP A 89 36.45 -25.38 -14.49
N ALA A 90 35.92 -24.85 -15.58
CA ALA A 90 36.07 -25.41 -16.91
C ALA A 90 36.39 -24.32 -17.94
N CYS A 91 37.22 -24.68 -18.91
CA CYS A 91 37.72 -23.76 -19.91
C CYS A 91 37.90 -24.48 -21.25
N GLU A 92 37.49 -23.83 -22.33
CA GLU A 92 37.50 -24.41 -23.68
C GLU A 92 38.94 -24.77 -24.13
N GLY A 93 39.16 -26.04 -24.47
CA GLY A 93 40.46 -26.55 -24.92
C GLY A 93 41.60 -26.32 -23.89
N GLU A 94 42.71 -25.71 -24.33
CA GLU A 94 43.91 -25.46 -23.48
C GLU A 94 43.93 -24.08 -22.80
N CYS A 95 42.82 -23.32 -22.82
CA CYS A 95 42.74 -21.93 -22.33
C CYS A 95 43.65 -20.88 -23.02
N PRO A 96 43.68 -20.78 -24.36
CA PRO A 96 44.24 -19.60 -25.00
C PRO A 96 43.45 -18.32 -24.65
N SER A 97 44.07 -17.16 -24.83
CA SER A 97 43.42 -15.86 -24.59
C SER A 97 42.13 -15.72 -25.41
N GLY A 98 41.02 -15.37 -24.76
CA GLY A 98 39.69 -15.23 -25.38
C GLY A 98 38.85 -16.52 -25.46
N SER A 99 39.26 -17.59 -24.75
CA SER A 99 38.49 -18.83 -24.61
C SER A 99 37.24 -18.65 -23.74
N ARG A 100 36.26 -19.52 -23.94
CA ARG A 100 35.09 -19.61 -23.05
C ARG A 100 35.51 -20.24 -21.73
N TYR A 101 35.00 -19.69 -20.63
CA TYR A 101 35.28 -20.16 -19.28
C TYR A 101 34.01 -20.21 -18.46
N PHE A 102 33.95 -21.15 -17.53
CA PHE A 102 32.87 -21.39 -16.59
C PHE A 102 33.45 -21.76 -15.22
N ARG A 103 32.96 -21.14 -14.15
CA ARG A 103 33.27 -21.47 -12.75
C ARG A 103 31.99 -21.60 -11.95
N LEU A 104 31.92 -22.63 -11.11
CA LEU A 104 30.98 -22.74 -10.00
C LEU A 104 31.76 -22.73 -8.70
N THR A 105 31.31 -21.95 -7.72
CA THR A 105 31.83 -21.97 -6.35
C THR A 105 30.75 -22.53 -5.45
N PHE A 106 31.05 -23.57 -4.66
CA PHE A 106 30.06 -24.27 -3.84
C PHE A 106 29.93 -23.62 -2.44
N GLU A 107 28.70 -23.48 -1.95
CA GLU A 107 28.41 -22.96 -0.59
C GLU A 107 28.90 -23.90 0.51
N ASN A 108 28.85 -25.22 0.24
CA ASN A 108 29.35 -26.26 1.12
C ASN A 108 30.36 -27.13 0.38
N ALA A 109 31.43 -27.52 1.06
CA ALA A 109 32.44 -28.39 0.49
C ALA A 109 31.82 -29.74 0.08
N LEU A 110 32.07 -30.17 -1.16
CA LEU A 110 31.66 -31.48 -1.66
C LEU A 110 32.30 -32.58 -0.79
N SER A 111 31.52 -33.59 -0.41
CA SER A 111 32.01 -34.73 0.36
C SER A 111 31.27 -36.00 -0.03
N ASP A 112 31.93 -37.15 0.18
CA ASP A 112 31.41 -38.46 -0.22
C ASP A 112 30.25 -38.95 0.68
N ASN A 113 29.94 -38.24 1.77
CA ASN A 113 28.93 -38.62 2.76
C ASN A 113 27.54 -37.97 2.54
N VAL A 114 27.38 -37.16 1.49
CA VAL A 114 26.11 -36.49 1.15
C VAL A 114 25.38 -37.32 0.10
N ILE A 115 24.20 -37.87 0.44
CA ILE A 115 23.38 -38.73 -0.43
C ILE A 115 22.56 -37.88 -1.46
N GLU A 116 22.63 -36.55 -1.40
CA GLU A 116 21.95 -35.68 -2.36
C GLU A 116 22.73 -35.61 -3.68
N THR A 117 22.18 -36.27 -4.71
CA THR A 117 22.75 -36.34 -6.06
C THR A 117 22.50 -35.08 -6.91
N ASN A 118 21.73 -34.10 -6.41
CA ASN A 118 21.41 -32.86 -7.13
C ASN A 118 22.12 -31.64 -6.51
N VAL A 119 23.04 -31.03 -7.24
CA VAL A 119 23.57 -29.68 -6.93
C VAL A 119 22.50 -28.67 -7.33
N ALA A 120 21.68 -28.26 -6.36
CA ALA A 120 20.74 -27.16 -6.51
C ALA A 120 21.51 -25.82 -6.48
N THR A 121 20.88 -24.75 -6.98
CA THR A 121 21.44 -23.39 -6.97
C THR A 121 21.78 -22.86 -5.56
N GLY A 122 21.21 -23.45 -4.50
CA GLY A 122 21.51 -23.13 -3.10
C GLY A 122 22.69 -23.93 -2.54
N SER A 123 23.46 -24.61 -3.38
CA SER A 123 24.76 -25.17 -3.03
C SER A 123 25.89 -24.44 -3.74
N VAL A 124 25.60 -23.35 -4.46
CA VAL A 124 26.54 -22.59 -5.28
C VAL A 124 26.49 -21.12 -4.84
N GLU A 125 27.55 -20.66 -4.16
CA GLU A 125 27.67 -19.30 -3.65
C GLU A 125 27.75 -18.28 -4.80
N SER A 126 28.47 -18.66 -5.87
CA SER A 126 28.57 -17.87 -7.08
C SER A 126 28.92 -18.75 -8.29
N GLY A 127 28.41 -18.39 -9.45
CA GLY A 127 28.85 -18.94 -10.73
C GLY A 127 29.30 -17.80 -11.65
N THR A 128 30.36 -17.97 -12.43
CA THR A 128 30.78 -16.96 -13.42
C THR A 128 31.07 -17.64 -14.73
N TYR A 129 30.60 -17.07 -15.83
CA TYR A 129 31.02 -17.53 -17.16
C TYR A 129 31.36 -16.37 -18.09
N TYR A 130 32.24 -16.64 -19.06
CA TYR A 130 32.76 -15.65 -20.01
C TYR A 130 32.55 -16.11 -21.46
N GLY A 131 32.03 -15.20 -22.28
CA GLY A 131 32.17 -15.21 -23.74
C GLY A 131 33.17 -14.13 -24.15
N LYS A 132 33.72 -14.17 -25.38
CA LYS A 132 34.72 -13.20 -25.87
C LYS A 132 34.38 -11.74 -25.46
N GLY A 133 35.04 -11.24 -24.41
CA GLY A 133 34.93 -9.85 -23.94
C GLY A 133 33.74 -9.50 -23.04
N ALA A 134 32.99 -10.46 -22.49
CA ALA A 134 31.83 -10.18 -21.64
C ALA A 134 31.70 -11.15 -20.45
N PHE A 135 31.07 -10.67 -19.36
CA PHE A 135 31.03 -11.29 -18.04
C PHE A 135 29.58 -11.43 -17.55
N ALA A 136 29.22 -12.59 -16.99
CA ALA A 136 28.00 -12.79 -16.23
C ALA A 136 28.31 -13.57 -14.93
N ASN A 137 27.79 -13.07 -13.82
CA ASN A 137 27.77 -13.76 -12.53
C ASN A 137 26.42 -14.46 -12.32
N ALA A 138 26.38 -15.43 -11.43
CA ALA A 138 25.20 -15.95 -10.77
C ALA A 138 25.34 -15.61 -9.30
N LYS A 139 24.31 -14.99 -8.71
CA LYS A 139 24.01 -15.15 -7.28
C LYS A 139 23.01 -16.30 -7.14
N GLY A 140 23.25 -17.21 -6.19
CA GLY A 140 22.43 -18.40 -5.95
C GLY A 140 20.92 -18.14 -6.05
N GLY A 141 20.34 -18.47 -7.21
CA GLY A 141 18.94 -18.21 -7.55
C GLY A 141 18.26 -19.49 -8.02
N LYS A 142 17.34 -20.01 -7.20
CA LYS A 142 16.58 -21.24 -7.43
C LYS A 142 15.71 -21.16 -8.67
N ASN A 143 15.89 -22.09 -9.61
CA ASN A 143 14.89 -22.46 -10.60
C ASN A 143 14.99 -23.95 -11.01
N GLY A 144 14.68 -24.81 -10.05
CA GLY A 144 13.84 -25.99 -10.26
C GLY A 144 12.65 -25.84 -9.34
N LEU A 145 11.45 -26.30 -9.72
CA LEU A 145 10.24 -26.25 -8.89
C LEU A 145 10.42 -27.11 -7.63
N VAL A 146 11.16 -26.58 -6.65
CA VAL A 146 11.13 -27.03 -5.27
C VAL A 146 9.89 -26.38 -4.70
N GLN A 147 8.90 -27.20 -4.34
CA GLN A 147 7.86 -26.75 -3.42
C GLN A 147 8.58 -26.30 -2.14
N ILE A 148 8.78 -24.99 -1.98
CA ILE A 148 9.31 -24.43 -0.75
C ILE A 148 8.28 -24.81 0.32
N MET A 149 8.67 -25.68 1.26
CA MET A 149 7.79 -25.99 2.36
C MET A 149 7.45 -24.68 3.07
N PRO A 150 6.17 -24.38 3.32
CA PRO A 150 5.78 -23.16 4.03
C PRO A 150 6.52 -23.06 5.37
N ASN A 151 7.01 -21.87 5.69
CA ASN A 151 7.61 -21.57 6.99
C ASN A 151 6.58 -20.91 7.94
N ASN A 152 7.01 -20.55 9.15
CA ASN A 152 6.12 -19.96 10.16
C ASN A 152 5.44 -18.67 9.71
N ILE A 153 6.10 -17.83 8.91
CA ILE A 153 5.48 -16.63 8.33
C ILE A 153 4.37 -17.05 7.36
N ASP A 154 4.64 -18.01 6.47
CA ASP A 154 3.64 -18.49 5.51
C ASP A 154 2.41 -19.09 6.20
N TYR A 155 2.59 -19.83 7.29
CA TYR A 155 1.48 -20.35 8.10
C TYR A 155 0.70 -19.24 8.79
N GLY A 156 1.36 -18.19 9.27
CA GLY A 156 0.69 -17.02 9.85
C GLY A 156 -0.11 -16.24 8.80
N MET A 157 0.46 -16.05 7.61
CA MET A 157 -0.14 -15.32 6.49
C MET A 157 -1.23 -16.10 5.74
N TYR A 158 -1.36 -17.41 5.99
CA TYR A 158 -2.37 -18.25 5.33
C TYR A 158 -3.79 -17.68 5.48
N PHE A 159 -4.09 -17.04 6.61
CA PHE A 159 -5.41 -16.50 6.91
C PHE A 159 -5.68 -15.14 6.24
N ASP A 160 -4.63 -14.35 5.97
CA ASP A 160 -4.75 -13.11 5.20
C ASP A 160 -4.97 -13.38 3.70
N ALA A 161 -4.63 -14.59 3.25
CA ALA A 161 -4.76 -15.06 1.88
C ALA A 161 -6.17 -15.56 1.50
N ASP A 162 -7.14 -15.54 2.43
CA ASP A 162 -8.51 -15.99 2.19
C ASP A 162 -9.10 -15.34 0.92
N ILE A 163 -9.72 -16.16 0.06
CA ILE A 163 -10.38 -15.67 -1.16
C ILE A 163 -11.59 -14.83 -0.74
N ARG A 164 -11.60 -13.55 -1.11
CA ARG A 164 -12.62 -12.60 -0.65
C ARG A 164 -13.92 -12.67 -1.46
N ASP A 165 -13.83 -12.86 -2.77
CA ASP A 165 -15.00 -13.05 -3.64
C ASP A 165 -15.54 -14.47 -3.53
N ALA A 166 -16.87 -14.60 -3.48
CA ALA A 166 -17.52 -15.90 -3.60
C ALA A 166 -17.26 -16.55 -4.97
N GLU A 167 -17.31 -17.88 -5.05
CA GLU A 167 -16.98 -18.65 -6.26
C GLU A 167 -17.83 -18.30 -7.51
N PHE A 168 -19.05 -17.81 -7.29
CA PHE A 168 -20.01 -17.44 -8.34
C PHE A 168 -19.97 -15.95 -8.70
N CYS A 169 -19.06 -15.17 -8.10
CA CYS A 169 -18.82 -13.79 -8.48
C CYS A 169 -18.26 -13.72 -9.90
N GLN A 170 -19.01 -13.07 -10.79
CA GLN A 170 -18.62 -12.92 -12.18
C GLN A 170 -19.08 -11.57 -12.71
N LEU A 171 -18.19 -10.83 -13.36
CA LEU A 171 -18.58 -9.63 -14.08
C LEU A 171 -19.08 -9.95 -15.48
N SER A 172 -20.25 -9.42 -15.81
CA SER A 172 -20.77 -9.37 -17.18
C SER A 172 -21.46 -8.02 -17.46
N VAL A 173 -21.63 -7.71 -18.75
CA VAL A 173 -22.30 -6.47 -19.20
C VAL A 173 -23.53 -6.87 -20.01
N ASP A 174 -24.72 -6.66 -19.44
CA ASP A 174 -26.00 -6.99 -20.06
C ASP A 174 -26.76 -5.71 -20.38
N ASN A 175 -27.02 -5.44 -21.67
CA ASN A 175 -27.70 -4.23 -22.14
C ASN A 175 -27.08 -2.92 -21.58
N GLY A 176 -25.75 -2.89 -21.42
CA GLY A 176 -25.02 -1.75 -20.88
C GLY A 176 -25.08 -1.61 -19.35
N ARG A 177 -25.67 -2.57 -18.63
CA ARG A 177 -25.63 -2.64 -17.16
C ARG A 177 -24.65 -3.72 -16.72
N LEU A 178 -23.94 -3.46 -15.64
CA LEU A 178 -23.07 -4.46 -15.03
C LEU A 178 -23.90 -5.45 -14.21
N SER A 179 -23.57 -6.73 -14.36
CA SER A 179 -24.03 -7.83 -13.52
C SER A 179 -22.83 -8.44 -12.79
N PHE A 180 -23.04 -8.82 -11.53
CA PHE A 180 -22.00 -9.35 -10.63
C PHE A 180 -22.09 -10.88 -10.45
N GLY A 181 -22.95 -11.53 -11.22
CA GLY A 181 -23.21 -12.97 -11.17
C GLY A 181 -24.64 -13.29 -10.75
N ASP A 182 -25.09 -14.49 -11.08
CA ASP A 182 -26.44 -14.95 -10.76
C ASP A 182 -26.64 -15.05 -9.24
N GLY A 183 -27.72 -14.45 -8.74
CA GLY A 183 -28.06 -14.48 -7.31
C GLY A 183 -27.30 -13.49 -6.43
N VAL A 184 -26.37 -12.70 -6.98
CA VAL A 184 -25.68 -11.62 -6.25
C VAL A 184 -26.61 -10.41 -6.14
N THR A 185 -27.19 -10.20 -4.96
CA THR A 185 -28.09 -9.05 -4.70
C THR A 185 -27.37 -7.87 -4.06
N ASN A 186 -26.29 -8.12 -3.31
CA ASN A 186 -25.40 -7.09 -2.77
C ASN A 186 -23.94 -7.49 -3.06
N PRO A 187 -23.33 -6.96 -4.14
CA PRO A 187 -21.98 -7.32 -4.52
C PRO A 187 -20.92 -6.83 -3.52
N ALA A 188 -21.17 -5.75 -2.77
CA ALA A 188 -20.25 -5.28 -1.74
C ALA A 188 -19.98 -6.35 -0.67
N MET A 189 -21.00 -7.10 -0.24
CA MET A 189 -20.83 -8.18 0.74
C MET A 189 -20.35 -9.49 0.14
N THR A 190 -20.84 -9.85 -1.06
CA THR A 190 -20.62 -11.19 -1.64
C THR A 190 -19.38 -11.25 -2.53
N CYS A 191 -19.04 -10.14 -3.19
CA CYS A 191 -17.95 -10.01 -4.16
C CYS A 191 -17.12 -8.75 -3.86
N PRO A 192 -16.55 -8.61 -2.64
CA PRO A 192 -15.93 -7.36 -2.20
C PRO A 192 -14.71 -6.92 -3.03
N ASP A 193 -13.92 -7.83 -3.62
CA ASP A 193 -12.80 -7.44 -4.49
C ASP A 193 -13.30 -6.96 -5.85
N LEU A 194 -14.23 -7.70 -6.47
CA LEU A 194 -14.91 -7.27 -7.69
C LEU A 194 -15.63 -5.92 -7.49
N PHE A 195 -16.35 -5.74 -6.39
CA PHE A 195 -17.02 -4.48 -6.06
C PHE A 195 -16.01 -3.35 -5.81
N SER A 196 -14.86 -3.65 -5.22
CA SER A 196 -13.77 -2.69 -5.05
C SER A 196 -13.25 -2.17 -6.40
N TRP A 197 -13.09 -3.05 -7.39
CA TRP A 197 -12.72 -2.65 -8.75
C TRP A 197 -13.84 -1.86 -9.45
N TYR A 198 -15.10 -2.18 -9.18
CA TYR A 198 -16.23 -1.34 -9.61
C TYR A 198 -16.15 0.06 -9.01
N LEU A 199 -15.89 0.18 -7.70
CA LEU A 199 -15.66 1.48 -7.04
C LEU A 199 -14.48 2.23 -7.65
N PHE A 200 -13.35 1.56 -7.89
CA PHE A 200 -12.20 2.14 -8.60
C PHE A 200 -12.61 2.77 -9.92
N THR A 201 -13.42 2.07 -10.72
CA THR A 201 -13.88 2.62 -11.99
C THR A 201 -14.87 3.77 -11.82
N LYS A 202 -15.79 3.68 -10.86
CA LYS A 202 -16.78 4.72 -10.59
C LYS A 202 -16.14 6.03 -10.18
N VAL A 203 -15.22 6.00 -9.23
CA VAL A 203 -14.61 7.24 -8.73
C VAL A 203 -13.74 7.93 -9.79
N ILE A 204 -13.11 7.16 -10.67
CA ILE A 204 -12.34 7.70 -11.80
C ILE A 204 -13.26 8.29 -12.87
N ASP A 205 -14.39 7.64 -13.16
CA ASP A 205 -15.39 8.14 -14.11
C ASP A 205 -16.01 9.47 -13.64
N ASP A 206 -16.20 9.61 -12.33
CA ASP A 206 -16.68 10.84 -11.69
C ASP A 206 -15.60 11.94 -11.58
N GLU A 207 -14.36 11.67 -12.03
CA GLU A 207 -13.22 12.60 -11.96
C GLU A 207 -12.98 13.17 -10.54
N PHE A 208 -12.95 12.26 -9.56
CA PHE A 208 -12.89 12.59 -8.12
C PHE A 208 -11.86 13.68 -7.77
N TRP A 209 -10.70 13.70 -8.42
CA TRP A 209 -9.59 14.62 -8.17
C TRP A 209 -9.92 16.13 -8.30
N VAL A 210 -11.00 16.49 -8.99
CA VAL A 210 -11.45 17.89 -9.15
C VAL A 210 -12.93 18.09 -8.86
N LYS A 211 -13.79 17.10 -9.14
CA LYS A 211 -15.25 17.27 -9.01
C LYS A 211 -15.79 17.03 -7.60
N TRP A 212 -15.03 16.36 -6.74
CA TRP A 212 -15.47 15.98 -5.41
C TRP A 212 -15.00 16.98 -4.36
N ALA A 213 -15.79 17.11 -3.28
CA ALA A 213 -15.53 18.08 -2.22
C ALA A 213 -14.46 17.57 -1.25
N ASP A 214 -13.42 18.35 -1.01
CA ASP A 214 -12.37 18.09 -0.02
C ASP A 214 -12.79 18.48 1.41
N GLU A 215 -11.87 18.42 2.37
CA GLU A 215 -12.14 18.82 3.75
C GLU A 215 -12.68 20.24 3.90
N THR A 216 -12.05 21.27 3.29
CA THR A 216 -12.45 22.67 3.50
C THR A 216 -13.78 23.00 2.83
N GLN A 217 -14.10 22.26 1.77
CA GLN A 217 -15.37 22.35 1.05
C GLN A 217 -16.54 21.69 1.80
N ASN A 218 -16.27 20.69 2.65
CA ASN A 218 -17.28 20.05 3.50
C ASN A 218 -17.39 20.68 4.89
N TRP A 219 -16.28 21.11 5.48
CA TRP A 219 -16.19 21.71 6.81
C TRP A 219 -15.43 23.05 6.72
N PRO A 220 -16.16 24.17 6.54
CA PRO A 220 -15.57 25.50 6.55
C PRO A 220 -14.92 25.83 7.90
N GLU A 221 -13.87 26.65 7.88
CA GLU A 221 -13.14 27.08 9.09
C GLU A 221 -14.01 27.95 10.02
N ASN A 222 -14.88 28.77 9.44
CA ASN A 222 -15.78 29.66 10.18
C ASN A 222 -17.23 29.41 9.73
N PRO A 223 -17.85 28.30 10.15
CA PRO A 223 -19.14 27.89 9.59
C PRO A 223 -20.27 28.80 10.07
N LEU A 224 -21.08 29.28 9.12
CA LEU A 224 -22.34 29.97 9.43
C LEU A 224 -23.47 28.96 9.69
N PRO A 225 -24.53 29.34 10.45
CA PRO A 225 -25.67 28.46 10.71
C PRO A 225 -26.46 28.16 9.44
N LEU A 226 -27.22 27.05 9.42
CA LEU A 226 -28.18 26.81 8.34
C LEU A 226 -29.25 27.90 8.31
N CYS A 227 -29.67 28.28 7.10
CA CYS A 227 -30.73 29.26 6.94
C CYS A 227 -32.06 28.77 7.52
N SER A 228 -32.77 29.69 8.18
CA SER A 228 -34.09 29.45 8.77
C SER A 228 -35.04 30.61 8.44
N SER A 229 -36.31 30.47 8.80
CA SER A 229 -37.27 31.59 8.71
C SER A 229 -36.88 32.78 9.59
N GLU A 230 -36.04 32.56 10.59
CA GLU A 230 -35.62 33.57 11.58
C GLU A 230 -34.25 34.18 11.24
N ASN A 231 -33.40 33.47 10.49
CA ASN A 231 -32.10 33.96 10.05
C ASN A 231 -31.87 33.63 8.56
N SER A 232 -31.91 34.67 7.73
CA SER A 232 -31.76 34.57 6.26
C SER A 232 -30.62 35.42 5.69
N ALA A 233 -29.95 36.25 6.50
CA ALA A 233 -28.93 37.19 6.04
C ALA A 233 -27.50 36.68 6.24
N ASP A 234 -27.24 35.89 7.30
CA ASP A 234 -25.93 35.34 7.66
C ASP A 234 -26.05 33.84 7.94
N CYS A 235 -26.30 33.07 6.87
CA CYS A 235 -26.59 31.65 6.96
C CYS A 235 -26.24 30.88 5.68
N CYS A 236 -26.10 29.57 5.83
CA CYS A 236 -25.81 28.64 4.75
C CYS A 236 -27.11 28.02 4.22
N ASN A 237 -27.40 28.25 2.93
CA ASN A 237 -28.57 27.70 2.25
C ASN A 237 -28.16 26.58 1.28
N PRO A 238 -28.43 25.30 1.58
CA PRO A 238 -28.07 24.18 0.69
C PRO A 238 -28.85 24.13 -0.64
N ASN A 239 -29.80 25.05 -0.86
CA ASN A 239 -30.53 25.16 -2.12
C ASN A 239 -30.11 26.40 -2.95
N GLN A 240 -29.14 27.19 -2.46
CA GLN A 240 -28.65 28.35 -3.18
C GLN A 240 -27.61 27.92 -4.23
N VAL A 241 -27.78 28.37 -5.46
CA VAL A 241 -26.73 28.28 -6.48
C VAL A 241 -25.64 29.29 -6.14
N VAL A 242 -24.41 28.84 -5.94
CA VAL A 242 -23.32 29.68 -5.45
C VAL A 242 -22.44 30.13 -6.62
N ASN A 243 -22.20 31.44 -6.72
CA ASN A 243 -21.17 31.96 -7.63
C ASN A 243 -19.79 31.86 -6.94
N GLN A 244 -18.77 31.44 -7.69
CA GLN A 244 -17.42 31.07 -7.21
C GLN A 244 -16.61 32.18 -6.49
N ASP A 245 -17.12 33.41 -6.40
CA ASP A 245 -16.39 34.61 -5.93
C ASP A 245 -17.04 35.28 -4.70
N SER A 246 -17.82 34.54 -3.91
CA SER A 246 -18.59 35.10 -2.80
C SER A 246 -18.03 34.71 -1.42
N ALA A 247 -18.10 35.64 -0.46
CA ALA A 247 -17.79 35.39 0.95
C ALA A 247 -18.55 34.17 1.53
N TYR A 248 -19.69 33.83 0.93
CA TYR A 248 -20.44 32.60 1.19
C TYR A 248 -19.58 31.34 1.14
N LEU A 249 -18.67 31.20 0.17
CA LEU A 249 -17.83 30.00 0.02
C LEU A 249 -16.77 29.84 1.10
N LYS A 250 -16.44 30.92 1.83
CA LYS A 250 -15.51 30.89 2.96
C LYS A 250 -16.16 30.28 4.21
N ASN A 251 -17.48 30.42 4.34
CA ASN A 251 -18.21 30.12 5.57
C ASN A 251 -19.28 29.03 5.41
N CYS A 252 -19.57 28.58 4.19
CA CYS A 252 -20.58 27.57 3.90
C CYS A 252 -20.02 26.42 3.06
N PRO A 253 -20.52 25.18 3.26
CA PRO A 253 -20.11 24.05 2.43
C PRO A 253 -20.43 24.29 0.95
N TYR A 254 -19.57 23.74 0.09
CA TYR A 254 -19.71 23.85 -1.36
C TYR A 254 -19.24 22.59 -2.08
N PHE A 255 -20.04 22.10 -3.02
CA PHE A 255 -19.67 20.97 -3.87
C PHE A 255 -19.15 21.44 -5.24
N PRO A 256 -17.91 21.12 -5.64
CA PRO A 256 -17.33 21.57 -6.92
C PRO A 256 -18.11 21.15 -8.16
N GLY A 257 -18.46 19.87 -8.25
CA GLY A 257 -19.30 19.28 -9.29
C GLY A 257 -19.03 19.76 -10.71
N GLU A 258 -20.10 19.97 -11.48
CA GLU A 258 -20.05 20.49 -12.85
C GLU A 258 -19.79 22.01 -12.90
N GLU A 259 -19.95 22.73 -11.79
CA GLU A 259 -19.77 24.17 -11.76
C GLU A 259 -18.31 24.58 -12.03
N GLN A 260 -17.35 23.71 -11.66
CA GLN A 260 -15.94 23.89 -12.01
C GLN A 260 -15.60 23.46 -13.45
N GLN A 261 -16.52 22.86 -14.22
CA GLN A 261 -16.21 22.29 -15.54
C GLN A 261 -15.61 23.33 -16.50
N ALA A 262 -16.15 24.55 -16.51
CA ALA A 262 -15.61 25.62 -17.36
C ALA A 262 -14.18 26.02 -16.98
N LEU A 263 -13.85 26.01 -15.68
CA LEU A 263 -12.51 26.29 -15.18
C LEU A 263 -11.56 25.12 -15.51
N ILE A 264 -12.02 23.88 -15.33
CA ILE A 264 -11.31 22.65 -15.66
C ILE A 264 -10.95 22.61 -17.16
N GLU A 265 -11.88 22.95 -18.06
CA GLU A 265 -11.59 22.98 -19.50
C GLU A 265 -10.58 24.08 -19.86
N LYS A 266 -10.66 25.26 -19.24
CA LYS A 266 -9.64 26.32 -19.40
C LYS A 266 -8.26 25.83 -18.94
N ALA A 267 -8.18 25.16 -17.79
CA ALA A 267 -6.96 24.58 -17.22
C ALA A 267 -6.33 23.52 -18.15
N LYS A 268 -7.16 22.63 -18.73
CA LYS A 268 -6.71 21.63 -19.72
C LYS A 268 -6.13 22.28 -20.98
N HIS A 269 -6.73 23.37 -21.48
CA HIS A 269 -6.23 24.05 -22.67
C HIS A 269 -4.93 24.83 -22.43
N ALA A 270 -4.78 25.45 -21.26
CA ALA A 270 -3.62 26.27 -20.91
C ALA A 270 -2.30 25.48 -20.85
N THR A 271 -2.36 24.15 -20.75
CA THR A 271 -1.22 23.30 -20.37
C THR A 271 -0.72 22.37 -21.48
N ASN A 272 -1.21 22.54 -22.72
CA ASN A 272 -0.77 21.76 -23.91
C ASN A 272 0.68 22.05 -24.39
N ALA A 273 1.52 22.72 -23.59
CA ALA A 273 2.93 22.95 -23.89
C ALA A 273 3.78 21.77 -23.39
N LYS A 274 4.63 21.22 -24.27
CA LYS A 274 5.38 19.96 -24.12
C LYS A 274 6.45 19.89 -23.00
N SER A 275 6.39 20.70 -21.95
CA SER A 275 7.22 20.50 -20.75
C SER A 275 6.64 21.20 -19.52
N ALA A 276 6.57 20.49 -18.40
CA ALA A 276 6.38 21.08 -17.09
C ALA A 276 7.71 21.67 -16.59
N ASN A 277 8.17 22.76 -17.20
CA ASN A 277 9.20 23.57 -16.57
C ASN A 277 8.59 24.35 -15.38
N SER A 278 9.42 24.81 -14.45
CA SER A 278 8.97 25.51 -13.24
C SER A 278 8.10 26.74 -13.54
N SER A 279 8.34 27.43 -14.67
CA SER A 279 7.51 28.58 -15.09
C SER A 279 6.08 28.20 -15.46
N ASN A 280 5.85 27.01 -16.04
CA ASN A 280 4.50 26.56 -16.39
C ASN A 280 3.71 26.12 -15.16
N VAL A 281 4.36 25.53 -14.15
CA VAL A 281 3.74 25.22 -12.85
C VAL A 281 3.33 26.52 -12.15
N GLN A 282 4.23 27.51 -12.07
CA GLN A 282 3.94 28.79 -11.44
C GLN A 282 2.76 29.51 -12.11
N SER A 283 2.76 29.58 -13.44
CA SER A 283 1.65 30.19 -14.19
C SER A 283 0.32 29.44 -13.98
N PHE A 284 0.36 28.10 -13.85
CA PHE A 284 -0.85 27.35 -13.53
C PHE A 284 -1.36 27.69 -12.12
N VAL A 285 -0.48 27.71 -11.12
CA VAL A 285 -0.82 28.04 -9.74
C VAL A 285 -1.48 29.42 -9.65
N GLU A 286 -0.92 30.42 -10.33
CA GLU A 286 -1.45 31.79 -10.35
C GLU A 286 -2.85 31.90 -10.99
N ASN A 287 -3.17 31.06 -11.98
CA ASN A 287 -4.42 31.17 -12.74
C ASN A 287 -5.51 30.18 -12.31
N PHE A 288 -5.14 29.11 -11.59
CA PHE A 288 -6.02 27.97 -11.29
C PHE A 288 -5.87 27.45 -9.85
N GLU A 289 -5.54 28.33 -8.89
CA GLU A 289 -5.31 27.97 -7.49
C GLU A 289 -6.46 27.16 -6.87
N SER A 290 -7.72 27.46 -7.21
CA SER A 290 -8.90 26.75 -6.69
C SER A 290 -9.03 25.29 -7.14
N LEU A 291 -8.25 24.86 -8.13
CA LEU A 291 -8.15 23.46 -8.56
C LEU A 291 -7.02 22.69 -7.85
N ILE A 292 -6.18 23.38 -7.08
CA ILE A 292 -5.03 22.81 -6.39
C ILE A 292 -5.46 22.36 -4.99
N LYS A 293 -5.29 21.07 -4.73
CA LYS A 293 -5.55 20.50 -3.41
C LYS A 293 -4.34 20.69 -2.49
N VAL A 294 -4.61 20.89 -1.21
CA VAL A 294 -3.60 21.00 -0.16
C VAL A 294 -3.63 19.69 0.63
N GLY A 295 -2.48 19.04 0.75
CA GLY A 295 -2.35 17.86 1.58
C GLY A 295 -2.53 18.15 3.06
N ASN A 296 -3.00 17.18 3.83
CA ASN A 296 -3.15 17.30 5.27
C ASN A 296 -1.76 17.34 5.95
N PRO A 297 -1.48 18.34 6.82
CA PRO A 297 -0.24 18.35 7.58
C PRO A 297 -0.19 17.17 8.54
N VAL A 298 0.99 16.56 8.69
CA VAL A 298 1.22 15.39 9.57
C VAL A 298 1.03 15.73 11.06
N ILE A 299 1.06 17.02 11.43
CA ILE A 299 0.87 17.47 12.81
C ILE A 299 -0.61 17.85 13.03
N LYS A 300 -1.23 17.06 13.90
CA LYS A 300 -2.65 17.00 14.24
C LYS A 300 -3.22 18.20 15.02
N GLU A 301 -2.46 19.27 15.19
CA GLU A 301 -2.89 20.45 15.94
C GLU A 301 -3.08 21.63 15.00
N ARG A 302 -4.31 21.65 14.46
CA ARG A 302 -5.06 22.78 13.87
C ARG A 302 -4.88 23.06 12.38
N GLN A 303 -5.99 22.87 11.66
CA GLN A 303 -6.25 23.49 10.37
C GLN A 303 -6.06 25.02 10.41
N ASP A 304 -6.17 25.66 11.58
CA ASP A 304 -5.92 27.09 11.83
C ASP A 304 -4.49 27.52 11.41
N GLN A 305 -3.55 26.57 11.23
CA GLN A 305 -2.19 26.86 10.77
C GLN A 305 -1.97 26.64 9.27
N ILE A 306 -2.98 26.21 8.51
CA ILE A 306 -2.87 26.04 7.05
C ILE A 306 -2.37 27.35 6.42
N ALA A 307 -2.88 28.50 6.84
CA ALA A 307 -2.40 29.81 6.40
C ALA A 307 -0.88 30.01 6.64
N THR A 308 -0.34 29.46 7.73
CA THR A 308 1.10 29.52 8.03
C THR A 308 1.92 28.65 7.08
N TYR A 309 1.45 27.44 6.77
CA TYR A 309 2.12 26.57 5.80
C TYR A 309 2.09 27.17 4.39
N LEU A 310 0.95 27.73 4.00
CA LEU A 310 0.73 28.30 2.67
C LEU A 310 1.46 29.65 2.46
N ALA A 311 1.98 30.28 3.52
CA ALA A 311 2.68 31.54 3.41
C ALA A 311 4.05 31.45 2.69
N ASN A 312 4.73 30.29 2.74
CA ASN A 312 6.11 30.16 2.25
C ASN A 312 6.36 28.85 1.49
N GLU A 313 6.90 28.91 0.28
CA GLU A 313 7.40 27.75 -0.46
C GLU A 313 8.76 27.29 0.11
N CYS A 314 8.99 25.98 0.19
CA CYS A 314 10.27 25.43 0.64
C CYS A 314 11.37 25.62 -0.45
N THR A 315 12.56 26.04 -0.04
CA THR A 315 13.74 26.10 -0.93
C THR A 315 14.29 24.70 -1.22
N SER A 316 15.03 24.51 -2.33
CA SER A 316 15.65 23.22 -2.66
C SER A 316 16.57 22.70 -1.54
N ALA A 317 17.35 23.58 -0.92
CA ALA A 317 18.21 23.22 0.21
C ALA A 317 17.39 22.78 1.44
N GLU A 318 16.23 23.39 1.69
CA GLU A 318 15.34 22.96 2.77
C GLU A 318 14.72 21.59 2.50
N ILE A 319 14.34 21.30 1.25
CA ILE A 319 13.80 20.00 0.83
C ILE A 319 14.80 18.87 1.14
N ASP A 320 16.09 19.08 0.88
CA ASP A 320 17.14 18.09 1.16
C ASP A 320 17.27 17.75 2.66
N THR A 321 16.85 18.67 3.55
CA THR A 321 16.90 18.46 5.01
C THR A 321 15.75 17.64 5.56
N ILE A 322 14.65 17.50 4.80
CA ILE A 322 13.44 16.75 5.17
C ILE A 322 13.80 15.27 5.36
N LEU A 323 14.59 14.73 4.43
CA LEU A 323 14.88 13.30 4.39
C LEU A 323 15.87 12.89 5.48
N PRO A 324 15.57 11.89 6.33
CA PRO A 324 16.51 11.37 7.32
C PRO A 324 17.71 10.67 6.67
N ASN A 325 18.83 10.55 7.39
CA ASN A 325 20.00 9.81 6.88
C ASN A 325 19.78 8.30 6.93
N ASP A 326 19.19 7.83 8.01
CA ASP A 326 18.69 6.46 8.15
C ASP A 326 17.16 6.52 8.21
N PRO A 327 16.45 6.12 7.14
CA PRO A 327 14.99 6.14 7.14
C PRO A 327 14.38 5.01 7.97
N GLU A 328 15.13 3.95 8.30
CA GLU A 328 14.69 2.62 8.79
C GLU A 328 13.67 1.89 7.89
N SER A 329 12.76 2.62 7.24
CA SER A 329 11.82 2.18 6.21
C SER A 329 11.44 3.36 5.31
N ILE A 330 11.39 3.13 4.00
CA ILE A 330 10.99 4.15 3.03
C ILE A 330 9.50 4.48 3.16
N GLY A 331 8.65 3.50 3.46
CA GLY A 331 7.22 3.74 3.70
C GLY A 331 6.98 4.84 4.75
N ARG A 332 7.79 4.88 5.83
CA ARG A 332 7.68 5.92 6.88
C ARG A 332 8.01 7.31 6.36
N VAL A 333 9.02 7.41 5.50
CA VAL A 333 9.37 8.67 4.82
C VAL A 333 8.19 9.13 3.95
N LEU A 334 7.62 8.22 3.16
CA LEU A 334 6.46 8.52 2.31
C LEU A 334 5.26 8.98 3.13
N ARG A 335 4.94 8.30 4.23
CA ARG A 335 3.87 8.70 5.15
C ARG A 335 4.01 10.13 5.66
N GLN A 336 5.23 10.54 6.00
CA GLN A 336 5.49 11.86 6.58
C GLN A 336 5.58 12.98 5.54
N THR A 337 5.75 12.65 4.27
CA THR A 337 6.07 13.62 3.21
C THR A 337 5.06 13.65 2.07
N ASN A 338 4.02 12.81 2.11
CA ASN A 338 2.93 12.85 1.14
C ASN A 338 1.94 13.98 1.44
N ALA A 339 1.33 14.53 0.38
CA ALA A 339 0.08 15.25 0.47
C ALA A 339 -1.07 14.23 0.55
N GLU A 340 -1.63 14.06 1.74
CA GLU A 340 -2.84 13.27 1.93
C GLU A 340 -4.07 14.15 1.72
N VAL A 341 -4.97 13.77 0.79
CA VAL A 341 -6.19 14.54 0.48
C VAL A 341 -7.40 13.64 0.70
N THR A 342 -8.39 14.07 1.49
CA THR A 342 -9.64 13.33 1.69
C THR A 342 -10.81 14.03 1.03
N ILE A 343 -11.48 13.36 0.10
CA ILE A 343 -12.56 13.95 -0.70
C ILE A 343 -13.81 13.07 -0.72
N ARG A 344 -14.95 13.69 -0.97
CA ARG A 344 -16.29 13.11 -0.80
C ARG A 344 -17.16 13.43 -2.00
N ASN A 345 -17.93 12.45 -2.44
CA ASN A 345 -18.88 12.64 -3.54
C ASN A 345 -20.05 13.53 -3.12
N GLN A 346 -20.88 13.90 -4.10
CA GLN A 346 -22.01 14.80 -3.90
C GLN A 346 -22.96 14.30 -2.81
N GLU A 347 -23.25 13.00 -2.80
CA GLU A 347 -24.28 12.45 -1.90
C GLU A 347 -23.83 12.46 -0.44
N PHE A 348 -22.53 12.26 -0.20
CA PHE A 348 -21.93 12.49 1.10
C PHE A 348 -22.02 13.98 1.48
N HIS A 349 -21.56 14.86 0.58
CA HIS A 349 -21.53 16.31 0.82
C HIS A 349 -22.92 16.87 1.17
N GLU A 350 -23.93 16.56 0.36
CA GLU A 350 -25.30 17.03 0.53
C GLU A 350 -25.90 16.53 1.84
N TYR A 351 -25.61 15.29 2.23
CA TYR A 351 -26.05 14.77 3.52
C TYR A 351 -25.45 15.56 4.68
N LEU A 352 -24.14 15.84 4.64
CA LEU A 352 -23.52 16.65 5.69
C LEU A 352 -24.14 18.05 5.76
N TYR A 353 -24.24 18.71 4.61
CA TYR A 353 -24.68 20.09 4.53
C TYR A 353 -26.13 20.24 4.99
N ARG A 354 -27.05 19.48 4.40
CA ARG A 354 -28.50 19.61 4.67
C ARG A 354 -28.89 19.23 6.10
N ASN A 355 -28.13 18.34 6.73
CA ASN A 355 -28.42 17.86 8.08
C ASN A 355 -27.64 18.60 9.17
N ASN A 356 -27.03 19.75 8.85
CA ASN A 356 -26.25 20.56 9.78
C ASN A 356 -25.03 19.83 10.36
N LEU A 357 -24.44 18.87 9.65
CA LEU A 357 -23.30 18.07 10.14
C LEU A 357 -21.94 18.63 9.69
N TYR A 358 -21.91 19.77 9.00
CA TYR A 358 -20.69 20.47 8.59
C TYR A 358 -20.07 21.34 9.70
N ASN A 359 -20.68 21.39 10.89
CA ASN A 359 -20.20 22.10 12.06
C ASN A 359 -20.38 21.25 13.33
N SER A 360 -19.60 21.54 14.37
CA SER A 360 -19.59 20.72 15.58
C SER A 360 -20.86 20.87 16.44
N ASP A 361 -21.50 22.04 16.45
CA ASP A 361 -22.76 22.27 17.17
C ASP A 361 -23.88 21.37 16.63
N GLY A 362 -23.99 21.22 15.31
CA GLY A 362 -25.00 20.36 14.71
C GLY A 362 -24.74 18.88 14.95
N VAL A 363 -23.48 18.44 15.01
CA VAL A 363 -23.14 17.06 15.40
C VAL A 363 -23.46 16.81 16.88
N LEU A 364 -23.19 17.77 17.77
CA LEU A 364 -23.61 17.71 19.18
C LEU A 364 -25.12 17.66 19.34
N ALA A 365 -25.87 18.38 18.50
CA ALA A 365 -27.33 18.33 18.54
C ALA A 365 -27.88 16.92 18.25
N VAL A 366 -27.15 16.09 17.48
CA VAL A 366 -27.48 14.66 17.29
C VAL A 366 -27.14 13.87 18.55
N TYR A 367 -25.96 14.09 19.15
CA TYR A 367 -25.56 13.49 20.43
C TYR A 367 -26.61 13.75 21.52
N SER A 368 -26.94 15.03 21.76
CA SER A 368 -27.87 15.40 22.83
C SER A 368 -29.27 14.84 22.59
N ARG A 369 -29.71 14.72 21.33
CA ARG A 369 -30.99 14.09 20.99
C ARG A 369 -30.97 12.59 21.24
N ASN A 370 -29.86 11.92 20.94
CA ASN A 370 -29.68 10.50 21.20
C ASN A 370 -29.72 10.22 22.72
N ASP A 371 -28.91 10.94 23.49
CA ASP A 371 -28.81 10.80 24.93
C ASP A 371 -30.15 11.10 25.62
N ALA A 372 -30.78 12.23 25.26
CA ALA A 372 -32.11 12.56 25.78
C ALA A 372 -33.17 11.52 25.41
N ASN A 373 -33.10 10.92 24.22
CA ASN A 373 -34.01 9.83 23.86
C ASN A 373 -33.81 8.60 24.75
N GLN A 374 -32.56 8.22 25.00
CA GLN A 374 -32.26 7.07 25.84
C GLN A 374 -32.82 7.26 27.25
N VAL A 375 -32.64 8.45 27.84
CA VAL A 375 -33.16 8.76 29.18
C VAL A 375 -34.69 8.73 29.22
N ASN A 376 -35.36 9.26 28.20
CA ASN A 376 -36.81 9.50 28.25
C ASN A 376 -37.67 8.38 27.65
N ASN A 377 -37.14 7.59 26.70
CA ASN A 377 -37.95 6.72 25.87
C ASN A 377 -37.43 5.27 25.77
N ALA A 378 -36.41 4.87 26.54
CA ALA A 378 -35.95 3.48 26.56
C ALA A 378 -37.12 2.49 26.80
N PRO A 379 -37.18 1.34 26.09
CA PRO A 379 -36.18 0.79 25.17
C PRO A 379 -36.36 1.21 23.70
N TYR A 380 -37.11 2.28 23.40
CA TYR A 380 -37.42 2.69 22.04
C TYR A 380 -36.42 3.74 21.50
N HIS A 381 -35.96 3.53 20.27
CA HIS A 381 -35.11 4.47 19.56
C HIS A 381 -35.95 5.50 18.80
N LEU A 382 -35.51 6.76 18.78
CA LEU A 382 -36.01 7.71 17.78
C LEU A 382 -35.58 7.28 16.39
N GLY A 383 -36.51 7.32 15.44
CA GLY A 383 -36.17 7.19 14.03
C GLY A 383 -35.45 8.44 13.51
N ASN A 384 -34.49 8.25 12.60
CA ASN A 384 -33.87 9.35 11.88
C ASN A 384 -34.81 9.94 10.82
N GLN A 385 -34.80 11.25 10.70
CA GLN A 385 -35.41 11.97 9.59
C GLN A 385 -34.37 12.91 9.00
N SER A 386 -33.78 12.51 7.87
CA SER A 386 -32.87 13.39 7.13
C SER A 386 -33.62 14.58 6.55
N ALA A 387 -32.92 15.71 6.38
CA ALA A 387 -33.46 16.86 5.69
C ALA A 387 -33.76 16.50 4.24
N VAL A 388 -35.00 16.78 3.79
CA VAL A 388 -35.44 16.63 2.41
C VAL A 388 -36.13 17.93 2.00
N ASN A 389 -35.76 18.49 0.85
CA ASN A 389 -36.25 19.78 0.37
C ASN A 389 -36.02 20.89 1.43
N SER A 390 -37.08 21.61 1.82
CA SER A 390 -37.04 22.68 2.84
C SER A 390 -37.33 22.20 4.26
N ALA A 391 -37.56 20.90 4.48
CA ALA A 391 -37.84 20.36 5.81
C ALA A 391 -36.54 20.18 6.61
N SER A 392 -36.56 20.60 7.88
CA SER A 392 -35.41 20.44 8.78
C SER A 392 -35.21 18.99 9.19
N SER A 393 -33.94 18.60 9.35
CA SER A 393 -33.58 17.27 9.82
C SER A 393 -33.90 17.06 11.30
N LYS A 394 -34.25 15.82 11.65
CA LYS A 394 -34.36 15.32 13.02
C LYS A 394 -33.57 14.02 13.14
N LEU A 395 -32.25 14.15 13.21
CA LEU A 395 -31.34 13.01 13.36
C LEU A 395 -31.15 12.67 14.85
N ALA A 396 -31.24 11.38 15.18
CA ALA A 396 -30.87 10.79 16.46
C ALA A 396 -29.57 9.96 16.35
N THR A 397 -29.18 9.55 15.15
CA THR A 397 -27.86 9.02 14.83
C THR A 397 -27.36 9.62 13.52
N VAL A 398 -26.06 9.52 13.26
CA VAL A 398 -25.50 9.82 11.94
C VAL A 398 -25.48 8.51 11.14
N ASP A 399 -26.17 8.47 10.00
CA ASP A 399 -26.21 7.32 9.09
C ASP A 399 -26.27 7.86 7.65
N LEU A 400 -25.13 7.83 6.95
CA LEU A 400 -24.99 8.37 5.60
C LEU A 400 -25.78 7.53 4.58
N PRO A 401 -26.22 8.12 3.46
CA PRO A 401 -26.91 7.38 2.42
C PRO A 401 -25.96 6.35 1.77
N PRO A 402 -26.46 5.21 1.28
CA PRO A 402 -25.62 4.16 0.68
C PRO A 402 -24.73 4.61 -0.49
N GLN A 403 -25.13 5.68 -1.19
CA GLN A 403 -24.38 6.28 -2.29
C GLN A 403 -23.19 7.12 -1.83
N SER A 404 -23.02 7.37 -0.53
CA SER A 404 -21.90 8.13 -0.01
C SER A 404 -20.58 7.39 -0.24
N ILE A 405 -19.63 8.08 -0.86
CA ILE A 405 -18.27 7.60 -1.10
C ILE A 405 -17.28 8.64 -0.58
N MET A 406 -16.25 8.17 0.10
CA MET A 406 -15.10 8.94 0.55
C MET A 406 -13.83 8.34 -0.03
N ILE A 407 -12.89 9.19 -0.42
CA ILE A 407 -11.55 8.79 -0.85
C ILE A 407 -10.55 9.47 0.05
N LYS A 408 -9.53 8.73 0.48
CA LYS A 408 -8.31 9.28 1.06
C LYS A 408 -7.17 8.93 0.13
N SER A 409 -6.52 9.93 -0.47
CA SER A 409 -5.50 9.75 -1.51
C SER A 409 -4.14 10.30 -1.07
N ASN A 410 -3.07 9.60 -1.41
CA ASN A 410 -1.70 9.95 -1.05
C ASN A 410 -0.91 10.37 -2.29
N TRP A 411 -0.42 11.60 -2.27
CA TRP A 411 0.26 12.22 -3.40
C TRP A 411 1.69 12.58 -3.00
N LEU A 412 2.67 12.27 -3.84
CA LEU A 412 4.07 12.54 -3.54
C LEU A 412 4.70 13.47 -4.57
N SER A 413 5.32 14.56 -4.09
CA SER A 413 5.99 15.56 -4.92
C SER A 413 7.12 14.95 -5.77
N GLU A 414 7.19 15.33 -7.04
CA GLU A 414 8.29 14.96 -7.94
C GLU A 414 9.66 15.48 -7.45
N LYS A 415 9.70 16.68 -6.86
CA LYS A 415 10.91 17.22 -6.19
C LYS A 415 11.38 16.30 -5.06
N LEU A 416 10.46 15.82 -4.22
CA LEU A 416 10.79 14.89 -3.14
C LEU A 416 11.28 13.54 -3.67
N ILE A 417 10.65 13.00 -4.71
CA ILE A 417 11.12 11.76 -5.36
C ILE A 417 12.54 11.93 -5.90
N GLY A 418 12.84 13.08 -6.53
CA GLY A 418 14.18 13.41 -6.99
C GLY A 418 15.20 13.45 -5.85
N ALA A 419 14.86 14.10 -4.73
CA ALA A 419 15.72 14.15 -3.54
C ALA A 419 15.93 12.75 -2.93
N MET A 420 14.89 11.91 -2.89
CA MET A 420 14.98 10.52 -2.40
C MET A 420 15.91 9.66 -3.27
N ARG A 421 15.78 9.75 -4.60
CA ARG A 421 16.68 9.05 -5.55
C ARG A 421 18.13 9.50 -5.45
N ALA A 422 18.37 10.76 -5.13
CA ALA A 422 19.72 11.28 -4.93
C ALA A 422 20.33 10.82 -3.59
N LYS A 423 19.50 10.60 -2.56
CA LYS A 423 19.94 10.31 -1.19
C LYS A 423 20.05 8.81 -0.87
N TYR A 424 19.12 8.01 -1.37
CA TYR A 424 18.97 6.61 -0.98
C TYR A 424 19.40 5.64 -2.10
N PRO A 425 19.94 4.46 -1.76
CA PRO A 425 20.20 3.38 -2.70
C PRO A 425 19.01 3.07 -3.63
N GLU A 426 19.30 2.84 -4.91
CA GLU A 426 18.31 2.60 -5.96
C GLU A 426 17.31 1.49 -5.59
N GLN A 427 17.75 0.42 -4.92
CA GLN A 427 16.87 -0.69 -4.54
C GLN A 427 15.77 -0.30 -3.54
N MET A 428 15.96 0.79 -2.77
CA MET A 428 14.98 1.29 -1.80
C MET A 428 14.02 2.33 -2.41
N VAL A 429 14.41 2.97 -3.51
CA VAL A 429 13.68 4.10 -4.13
C VAL A 429 13.53 3.92 -5.63
N ASP A 430 13.21 2.70 -6.05
CA ASP A 430 12.90 2.34 -7.43
C ASP A 430 11.48 2.78 -7.82
N PHE A 431 11.22 4.09 -7.80
CA PHE A 431 9.96 4.62 -8.33
C PHE A 431 9.96 4.51 -9.85
N ALA A 432 8.80 4.27 -10.47
CA ALA A 432 8.69 4.30 -11.93
C ALA A 432 8.97 5.70 -12.50
N ALA A 433 9.06 5.79 -13.82
CA ALA A 433 9.02 7.10 -14.49
C ALA A 433 7.68 7.80 -14.20
N SER A 434 7.70 9.12 -14.04
CA SER A 434 6.51 9.90 -13.64
C SER A 434 5.31 9.76 -14.58
N ASP A 435 5.53 9.46 -15.85
CA ASP A 435 4.47 9.24 -16.85
C ASP A 435 3.70 7.92 -16.64
N GLN A 436 4.20 7.04 -15.76
CA GLN A 436 3.50 5.84 -15.33
C GLN A 436 2.54 6.08 -14.15
N TYR A 437 2.54 7.28 -13.56
CA TYR A 437 1.66 7.65 -12.45
C TYR A 437 0.54 8.58 -12.92
N ILE A 438 -0.55 8.61 -12.15
CA ILE A 438 -1.50 9.71 -12.22
C ILE A 438 -0.88 10.92 -11.55
N ARG A 439 -0.99 12.08 -12.20
CA ARG A 439 -0.33 13.33 -11.81
C ARG A 439 -1.32 14.46 -11.66
N GLN A 440 -1.08 15.30 -10.66
CA GLN A 440 -1.81 16.55 -10.43
C GLN A 440 -0.91 17.51 -9.65
N ILE A 441 -1.09 18.82 -9.83
CA ILE A 441 -0.42 19.81 -8.98
C ILE A 441 -1.11 19.87 -7.62
N HIS A 442 -0.35 19.68 -6.54
CA HIS A 442 -0.79 19.74 -5.15
C HIS A 442 0.17 20.65 -4.36
N LYS A 443 -0.26 21.06 -3.16
CA LYS A 443 0.62 21.67 -2.15
C LYS A 443 0.81 20.68 -1.00
N THR A 444 2.05 20.29 -0.68
CA THR A 444 2.37 19.50 0.52
C THR A 444 2.86 20.40 1.64
N PRO A 445 2.14 20.52 2.77
CA PRO A 445 2.66 21.19 3.97
C PRO A 445 3.81 20.40 4.59
N VAL A 446 4.88 21.09 4.97
CA VAL A 446 6.08 20.51 5.59
C VAL A 446 6.52 21.35 6.79
N THR A 447 6.83 20.68 7.90
CA THR A 447 7.57 21.26 9.02
C THR A 447 9.02 20.80 8.97
N LEU A 448 9.94 21.76 8.83
CA LEU A 448 11.37 21.50 8.78
C LEU A 448 11.94 21.24 10.19
N LYS A 449 13.14 20.66 10.27
CA LYS A 449 13.83 20.35 11.55
C LYS A 449 14.07 21.57 12.43
N ASN A 450 14.16 22.76 11.85
CA ASN A 450 14.31 24.02 12.58
C ASN A 450 12.98 24.62 13.06
N GLY A 451 11.86 23.92 12.87
CA GLY A 451 10.52 24.36 13.23
C GLY A 451 9.84 25.29 12.22
N LYS A 452 10.51 25.63 11.10
CA LYS A 452 9.90 26.44 10.03
C LYS A 452 8.85 25.61 9.29
N ASN A 453 7.67 26.19 9.13
CA ASN A 453 6.63 25.66 8.25
C ASN A 453 6.77 26.25 6.85
N CYS A 454 6.70 25.39 5.84
CA CYS A 454 6.64 25.77 4.43
C CYS A 454 5.78 24.76 3.67
N HIS A 455 5.58 24.97 2.37
CA HIS A 455 4.92 24.00 1.51
C HIS A 455 5.75 23.72 0.25
N ILE A 456 5.50 22.56 -0.35
CA ILE A 456 6.07 22.17 -1.64
C ILE A 456 4.95 22.20 -2.68
N THR A 457 5.13 23.02 -3.72
CA THR A 457 4.21 23.08 -4.86
C THR A 457 4.90 22.54 -6.11
N ASP A 458 4.40 21.44 -6.66
CA ASP A 458 4.81 20.86 -7.93
C ASP A 458 3.83 19.77 -8.40
N ASN A 459 4.18 19.06 -9.47
CA ASN A 459 3.48 17.83 -9.81
C ASN A 459 3.66 16.80 -8.70
N HIS A 460 2.56 16.22 -8.27
CA HIS A 460 2.56 15.09 -7.37
C HIS A 460 2.09 13.83 -8.08
N LEU A 461 2.68 12.70 -7.70
CA LEU A 461 2.33 11.37 -8.20
C LEU A 461 1.35 10.72 -7.21
N LEU A 462 0.22 10.22 -7.70
CA LEU A 462 -0.71 9.44 -6.88
C LEU A 462 -0.07 8.10 -6.52
N MET A 463 0.31 7.93 -5.26
CA MET A 463 0.98 6.73 -4.76
C MET A 463 -0.03 5.66 -4.36
N ALA A 464 -1.08 6.07 -3.64
CA ALA A 464 -2.08 5.18 -3.09
C ALA A 464 -3.37 5.94 -2.84
N PHE A 465 -4.49 5.23 -2.74
CA PHE A 465 -5.74 5.80 -2.24
C PHE A 465 -6.67 4.72 -1.69
N HIS A 466 -7.34 5.05 -0.59
CA HIS A 466 -8.49 4.33 -0.10
C HIS A 466 -9.74 4.82 -0.79
N VAL A 467 -10.64 3.90 -1.13
CA VAL A 467 -12.03 4.21 -1.46
C VAL A 467 -12.91 3.56 -0.41
N SER A 468 -13.82 4.33 0.17
CA SER A 468 -14.74 3.88 1.21
C SER A 468 -16.16 4.19 0.79
N SER A 469 -17.05 3.19 0.85
CA SER A 469 -18.44 3.34 0.40
C SER A 469 -19.43 2.89 1.47
N LYS A 470 -20.50 3.65 1.64
CA LYS A 470 -21.60 3.35 2.57
C LYS A 470 -22.61 2.33 2.02
N ASP A 471 -22.29 1.64 0.91
CA ASP A 471 -23.16 0.64 0.27
C ASP A 471 -23.70 -0.44 1.24
N ILE A 472 -22.94 -0.70 2.31
CA ILE A 472 -23.32 -1.56 3.43
C ILE A 472 -23.22 -0.81 4.77
N PRO A 473 -23.97 -1.22 5.81
CA PRO A 473 -23.96 -0.52 7.11
C PRO A 473 -22.57 -0.34 7.74
N ARG A 474 -21.66 -1.28 7.49
CA ARG A 474 -20.30 -1.33 8.05
C ARG A 474 -19.22 -0.68 7.18
N TRP A 475 -19.64 -0.03 6.09
CA TRP A 475 -18.79 0.48 5.02
C TRP A 475 -17.98 -0.59 4.29
N VAL A 476 -17.84 -0.42 2.99
CA VAL A 476 -16.82 -1.11 2.19
C VAL A 476 -15.55 -0.29 2.27
N TRP A 477 -14.44 -0.94 2.60
CA TRP A 477 -13.11 -0.34 2.60
C TRP A 477 -12.27 -1.04 1.55
N THR A 478 -11.61 -0.28 0.71
CA THR A 478 -10.67 -0.81 -0.26
C THR A 478 -9.47 0.10 -0.42
N THR A 479 -8.30 -0.48 -0.66
CA THR A 479 -7.04 0.24 -0.87
C THR A 479 -6.49 -0.09 -2.24
N PHE A 480 -6.22 0.94 -3.04
CA PHE A 480 -5.48 0.83 -4.29
C PHE A 480 -4.12 1.49 -4.16
N GLU A 481 -3.08 0.83 -4.65
CA GLU A 481 -1.71 1.34 -4.61
C GLU A 481 -1.03 1.18 -5.96
N HIS A 482 -0.11 2.09 -6.27
CA HIS A 482 0.71 1.96 -7.46
C HIS A 482 1.59 0.69 -7.38
N LYS A 483 1.76 0.02 -8.52
CA LYS A 483 2.43 -1.28 -8.61
C LYS A 483 3.90 -1.26 -8.15
N ASN A 484 4.55 -0.09 -8.22
CA ASN A 484 5.94 0.12 -7.80
C ASN A 484 6.07 0.78 -6.41
N ASN A 485 5.01 0.86 -5.61
CA ASN A 485 5.15 1.32 -4.23
C ASN A 485 6.06 0.35 -3.44
N PRO A 486 7.12 0.86 -2.78
CA PRO A 486 7.98 0.02 -1.95
C PRO A 486 7.18 -0.51 -0.75
N GLY A 487 7.28 -1.82 -0.50
CA GLY A 487 6.67 -2.44 0.67
C GLY A 487 5.14 -2.60 0.62
N ARG A 488 4.52 -2.46 -0.57
CA ARG A 488 3.05 -2.58 -0.74
C ARG A 488 2.45 -3.79 -0.02
N CYS A 489 3.13 -4.95 -0.03
CA CYS A 489 2.60 -6.21 0.50
C CYS A 489 3.38 -6.75 1.73
N ASP A 490 4.12 -5.92 2.48
CA ASP A 490 5.11 -6.39 3.48
C ASP A 490 4.57 -7.07 4.74
N PHE A 491 3.37 -6.72 5.22
CA PHE A 491 2.92 -7.14 6.56
C PHE A 491 1.69 -8.05 6.53
N THR A 492 0.70 -7.68 5.73
CA THR A 492 -0.59 -8.40 5.59
C THR A 492 -0.77 -8.99 4.18
N GLY A 493 0.30 -8.94 3.38
CA GLY A 493 0.24 -9.25 1.95
C GLY A 493 -0.60 -8.28 1.13
N CYS A 494 -0.95 -8.73 -0.07
CA CYS A 494 -1.94 -8.10 -0.94
C CYS A 494 -2.92 -9.16 -1.45
N ASN A 495 -4.21 -8.90 -1.36
CA ASN A 495 -5.27 -9.84 -1.71
C ASN A 495 -6.21 -9.22 -2.76
N ASP A 496 -6.26 -9.84 -3.94
CA ASP A 496 -7.05 -9.42 -5.08
C ASP A 496 -7.51 -10.64 -5.89
N SER A 497 -8.73 -11.11 -5.61
CA SER A 497 -9.32 -12.26 -6.30
C SER A 497 -9.92 -11.95 -7.68
N PHE A 498 -10.03 -10.67 -8.05
CA PHE A 498 -10.67 -10.23 -9.30
C PHE A 498 -9.73 -9.56 -10.31
N GLY A 499 -8.89 -8.63 -9.87
CA GLY A 499 -8.19 -7.69 -10.73
C GLY A 499 -6.93 -8.23 -11.38
N TYR A 500 -5.88 -8.41 -10.57
CA TYR A 500 -4.57 -8.88 -11.01
C TYR A 500 -4.18 -10.21 -10.36
N ARG A 501 -3.76 -11.16 -11.17
CA ARG A 501 -3.30 -12.47 -10.70
C ARG A 501 -1.88 -12.39 -10.18
N ALA A 502 -1.68 -12.86 -8.96
CA ALA A 502 -0.36 -13.15 -8.40
C ALA A 502 0.37 -14.20 -9.26
N THR A 503 1.67 -14.01 -9.44
CA THR A 503 2.52 -15.00 -10.13
C THR A 503 2.76 -16.18 -9.20
N ARG A 504 2.24 -17.38 -9.52
CA ARG A 504 2.50 -18.60 -8.75
C ARG A 504 3.01 -19.76 -9.60
N PRO A 505 3.82 -20.67 -9.03
CA PRO A 505 4.41 -21.80 -9.74
C PRO A 505 3.63 -23.14 -9.69
N VAL A 506 2.46 -23.25 -9.01
CA VAL A 506 1.80 -24.55 -8.73
C VAL A 506 0.35 -24.61 -9.26
N THR A 507 -0.13 -25.83 -9.56
CA THR A 507 -1.44 -26.11 -10.17
C THR A 507 -2.52 -26.41 -9.12
N GLY A 508 -3.52 -25.54 -8.99
CA GLY A 508 -4.78 -25.81 -8.27
C GLY A 508 -5.16 -24.76 -7.23
N GLU A 509 -4.20 -24.02 -6.68
CA GLU A 509 -4.44 -22.95 -5.72
C GLU A 509 -4.87 -21.64 -6.40
N SER A 510 -5.56 -20.79 -5.64
CA SER A 510 -5.92 -19.45 -6.09
C SER A 510 -4.68 -18.55 -6.27
N THR A 511 -4.80 -17.60 -7.20
CA THR A 511 -3.78 -16.58 -7.52
C THR A 511 -4.16 -15.19 -6.99
N ASN A 512 -4.97 -15.11 -5.94
CA ASN A 512 -5.45 -13.86 -5.36
C ASN A 512 -4.43 -13.18 -4.44
N TYR A 513 -3.51 -13.95 -3.84
CA TYR A 513 -2.66 -13.45 -2.77
C TYR A 513 -1.20 -13.31 -3.18
N ILE A 514 -0.63 -12.13 -2.92
CA ILE A 514 0.81 -11.87 -2.99
C ILE A 514 1.35 -11.87 -1.55
N SER A 515 2.14 -12.89 -1.22
CA SER A 515 2.78 -13.00 0.09
C SER A 515 3.90 -11.97 0.26
N PRO A 516 4.17 -11.49 1.48
CA PRO A 516 5.33 -10.67 1.78
C PRO A 516 6.65 -11.32 1.32
N TRP A 517 7.62 -10.49 0.94
CA TRP A 517 8.99 -10.95 0.73
C TRP A 517 9.63 -11.35 2.06
N GLN A 518 10.50 -12.36 2.01
CA GLN A 518 11.14 -12.94 3.18
C GLN A 518 12.64 -13.12 2.94
N LYS A 519 13.44 -13.03 4.01
CA LYS A 519 14.89 -13.22 4.00
C LYS A 519 15.36 -13.90 5.29
N SER A 520 16.57 -14.45 5.28
CA SER A 520 17.27 -14.82 6.51
C SER A 520 17.68 -13.55 7.28
N ASP A 521 17.58 -13.60 8.60
CA ASP A 521 18.15 -12.57 9.49
C ASP A 521 19.68 -12.64 9.59
N ASN A 522 20.30 -13.70 9.04
CA ASN A 522 21.75 -13.98 9.07
C ASN A 522 22.36 -14.07 10.48
N LEU A 523 21.56 -14.45 11.47
CA LEU A 523 22.07 -14.75 12.81
C LEU A 523 22.70 -16.15 12.86
N ALA A 524 23.52 -16.41 13.89
CA ALA A 524 24.18 -17.71 14.08
C ALA A 524 23.18 -18.89 14.16
N GLN A 525 21.97 -18.61 14.65
CA GLN A 525 20.79 -19.45 14.48
C GLN A 525 19.79 -18.65 13.67
N SER A 526 19.84 -18.81 12.35
CA SER A 526 19.09 -17.93 11.47
C SER A 526 17.59 -18.16 11.56
N SER A 527 16.81 -17.09 11.57
CA SER A 527 15.36 -17.12 11.39
C SER A 527 14.94 -16.49 10.07
N VAL A 528 13.75 -16.85 9.60
CA VAL A 528 13.12 -16.19 8.45
C VAL A 528 12.37 -14.96 8.96
N VAL A 529 12.61 -13.82 8.34
CA VAL A 529 12.00 -12.51 8.65
C VAL A 529 11.51 -11.82 7.39
N PHE A 530 10.67 -10.80 7.53
CA PHE A 530 10.24 -9.99 6.39
C PHE A 530 11.40 -9.25 5.71
N ALA A 531 11.40 -9.26 4.38
CA ALA A 531 12.27 -8.41 3.55
C ALA A 531 11.46 -7.20 3.09
N ARG A 532 11.47 -6.15 3.92
CA ARG A 532 10.62 -4.96 3.75
C ARG A 532 11.13 -3.99 2.69
N ASP A 533 10.25 -3.06 2.31
CA ASP A 533 10.47 -1.95 1.38
C ASP A 533 10.86 -2.40 -0.04
N LEU A 534 10.58 -3.65 -0.40
CA LEU A 534 10.82 -4.20 -1.72
C LEU A 534 9.62 -3.99 -2.65
N GLN A 535 9.88 -3.97 -3.95
CA GLN A 535 8.82 -4.04 -4.97
C GLN A 535 8.27 -5.45 -5.12
N TYR A 536 7.02 -5.55 -5.53
CA TYR A 536 6.32 -6.81 -5.75
C TYR A 536 5.99 -7.01 -7.24
N PRO A 537 5.94 -8.27 -7.72
CA PRO A 537 5.61 -8.55 -9.12
C PRO A 537 4.31 -7.89 -9.57
N GLU A 538 4.28 -7.42 -10.81
CA GLU A 538 3.15 -6.63 -11.32
C GLU A 538 1.83 -7.42 -11.45
N GLY A 539 1.93 -8.75 -11.58
CA GLY A 539 0.80 -9.63 -11.90
C GLY A 539 0.26 -9.44 -13.32
N LYS A 540 -0.67 -10.31 -13.73
CA LYS A 540 -1.40 -10.18 -15.01
C LYS A 540 -2.85 -9.76 -14.75
N PRO A 541 -3.39 -8.77 -15.47
CA PRO A 541 -4.80 -8.40 -15.31
C PRO A 541 -5.71 -9.55 -15.77
N THR A 542 -6.88 -9.67 -15.16
CA THR A 542 -7.92 -10.57 -15.65
C THR A 542 -8.65 -9.99 -16.86
N GLU A 543 -9.29 -10.87 -17.62
CA GLU A 543 -10.14 -10.46 -18.74
C GLU A 543 -11.33 -9.62 -18.26
N GLN A 544 -11.95 -10.01 -17.12
CA GLN A 544 -13.08 -9.28 -16.55
C GLN A 544 -12.68 -7.86 -16.10
N LEU A 545 -11.50 -7.67 -15.51
CA LEU A 545 -11.00 -6.32 -15.22
C LEU A 545 -10.84 -5.50 -16.50
N THR A 546 -10.34 -6.11 -17.57
CA THR A 546 -10.18 -5.43 -18.86
C THR A 546 -11.54 -4.99 -19.43
N VAL A 547 -12.57 -5.83 -19.30
CA VAL A 547 -13.96 -5.49 -19.67
C VAL A 547 -14.48 -4.33 -18.83
N LEU A 548 -14.29 -4.36 -17.52
CA LEU A 548 -14.73 -3.30 -16.60
C LEU A 548 -14.10 -1.95 -16.93
N LEU A 549 -12.78 -1.90 -17.09
CA LEU A 549 -12.06 -0.68 -17.46
C LEU A 549 -12.52 -0.15 -18.82
N SER A 550 -12.73 -1.04 -19.79
CA SER A 550 -13.22 -0.67 -21.12
C SER A 550 -14.64 -0.11 -21.08
N HIS A 551 -15.52 -0.68 -20.25
CA HIS A 551 -16.91 -0.22 -20.07
C HIS A 551 -16.98 1.24 -19.63
N PHE A 552 -16.10 1.66 -18.71
CA PHE A 552 -16.03 3.05 -18.24
C PHE A 552 -15.07 3.94 -19.05
N GLY A 553 -14.39 3.40 -20.06
CA GLY A 553 -13.42 4.13 -20.87
C GLY A 553 -12.15 4.53 -20.11
N ILE A 554 -11.78 3.74 -19.08
CA ILE A 554 -10.61 3.99 -18.23
C ILE A 554 -9.36 3.37 -18.84
N ALA A 555 -8.25 4.11 -18.80
CA ALA A 555 -6.96 3.68 -19.37
C ALA A 555 -7.02 3.25 -20.85
N THR A 556 -7.85 3.95 -21.64
CA THR A 556 -8.05 3.71 -23.08
C THR A 556 -6.86 4.17 -23.92
N GLN A 557 -6.02 5.06 -23.42
CA GLN A 557 -4.80 5.46 -24.09
C GLN A 557 -3.79 4.29 -24.16
N SER A 558 -3.11 4.17 -25.29
CA SER A 558 -2.17 3.07 -25.56
C SER A 558 -0.75 3.32 -25.04
N LYS A 559 -0.42 4.54 -24.61
CA LYS A 559 0.90 4.93 -24.12
C LYS A 559 0.79 5.95 -22.98
N PRO A 560 1.76 5.99 -22.05
CA PRO A 560 1.95 7.13 -21.15
C PRO A 560 1.94 8.45 -21.93
N GLN A 561 1.16 9.43 -21.48
CA GLN A 561 1.16 10.77 -22.06
C GLN A 561 2.15 11.70 -21.34
N ALA A 562 2.52 12.77 -22.05
CA ALA A 562 3.23 13.91 -21.49
C ALA A 562 2.48 14.50 -20.28
N VAL A 563 3.17 15.34 -19.50
CA VAL A 563 2.64 15.93 -18.27
C VAL A 563 1.34 16.69 -18.58
N SER A 564 0.21 16.16 -18.11
CA SER A 564 -1.06 16.88 -18.01
C SER A 564 -1.19 17.39 -16.59
N VAL A 565 -1.62 18.63 -16.42
CA VAL A 565 -1.76 19.25 -15.09
C VAL A 565 -2.95 18.69 -14.32
N LEU A 566 -3.98 18.23 -15.04
CA LEU A 566 -5.11 17.52 -14.45
C LEU A 566 -5.12 16.05 -14.91
N PRO A 567 -5.49 15.11 -14.03
CA PRO A 567 -5.74 13.73 -14.42
C PRO A 567 -6.85 13.60 -15.48
N SER A 568 -6.84 12.47 -16.19
CA SER A 568 -7.90 12.07 -17.12
C SER A 568 -8.21 10.59 -16.91
N LYS A 569 -9.49 10.20 -17.01
CA LYS A 569 -9.88 8.79 -16.95
C LYS A 569 -9.23 7.93 -18.04
N SER A 570 -8.96 8.51 -19.21
CA SER A 570 -8.35 7.80 -20.34
C SER A 570 -6.85 7.49 -20.14
N ASN A 571 -6.20 8.07 -19.13
CA ASN A 571 -4.76 7.94 -18.89
C ASN A 571 -4.37 6.48 -18.65
N PHE A 572 -3.39 5.99 -19.42
CA PHE A 572 -2.86 4.62 -19.31
C PHE A 572 -2.38 4.28 -17.89
N ALA A 573 -1.87 5.24 -17.13
CA ALA A 573 -1.34 5.05 -15.78
C ALA A 573 -2.34 4.43 -14.79
N TRP A 574 -3.66 4.53 -15.01
CA TRP A 574 -4.64 3.81 -14.17
C TRP A 574 -4.43 2.29 -14.19
N LYS A 575 -3.82 1.71 -15.23
CA LYS A 575 -3.43 0.29 -15.29
C LYS A 575 -2.26 -0.06 -14.36
N ASN A 576 -1.61 0.91 -13.73
CA ASN A 576 -0.52 0.67 -12.79
C ASN A 576 -0.98 0.61 -11.34
N TYR A 577 -2.27 0.77 -11.03
CA TYR A 577 -2.79 0.60 -9.68
C TYR A 577 -3.23 -0.85 -9.45
N ARG A 578 -3.07 -1.32 -8.22
CA ARG A 578 -3.40 -2.67 -7.77
C ARG A 578 -4.27 -2.58 -6.53
N LEU A 579 -5.28 -3.44 -6.46
CA LEU A 579 -5.99 -3.66 -5.22
C LEU A 579 -5.01 -4.29 -4.22
N LYS A 580 -4.83 -3.66 -3.07
CA LYS A 580 -4.10 -4.24 -1.94
C LYS A 580 -5.02 -5.14 -1.11
N GLY A 581 -6.28 -4.78 -1.00
CA GLY A 581 -7.31 -5.60 -0.35
C GLY A 581 -8.62 -4.85 -0.18
N SER A 582 -9.65 -5.62 0.17
CA SER A 582 -10.98 -5.14 0.53
C SER A 582 -11.36 -5.61 1.94
N GLN A 583 -12.17 -4.82 2.64
CA GLN A 583 -12.64 -5.13 3.99
C GLN A 583 -14.08 -4.67 4.18
N VAL A 584 -14.95 -5.60 4.57
CA VAL A 584 -16.40 -5.39 4.76
C VAL A 584 -16.93 -5.91 6.10
N ASN A 585 -16.06 -6.57 6.87
CA ASN A 585 -16.36 -7.13 8.18
C ASN A 585 -15.18 -6.89 9.13
N PHE A 586 -15.43 -6.76 10.42
CA PHE A 586 -14.40 -6.67 11.47
C PHE A 586 -13.57 -7.94 11.63
N THR A 587 -14.21 -9.09 11.40
CA THR A 587 -13.62 -10.41 11.51
C THR A 587 -14.05 -11.28 10.34
N ASP A 588 -13.29 -12.35 10.10
CA ASP A 588 -13.76 -13.44 9.25
C ASP A 588 -14.77 -14.35 9.96
N ASN A 589 -15.14 -15.46 9.31
CA ASN A 589 -16.11 -16.43 9.81
C ASN A 589 -15.62 -17.25 11.03
N GLN A 590 -14.34 -17.14 11.38
CA GLN A 590 -13.73 -17.79 12.54
C GLN A 590 -13.47 -16.80 13.68
N GLY A 591 -13.84 -15.52 13.50
CA GLY A 591 -13.65 -14.49 14.51
C GLY A 591 -12.24 -13.90 14.54
N ARG A 592 -11.39 -14.18 13.55
CA ARG A 592 -10.07 -13.54 13.45
C ARG A 592 -10.26 -12.13 12.88
N PRO A 593 -9.60 -11.09 13.42
CA PRO A 593 -9.63 -9.75 12.86
C PRO A 593 -9.27 -9.76 11.38
N THR A 594 -9.98 -8.98 10.57
CA THR A 594 -9.56 -8.71 9.20
C THR A 594 -8.63 -7.52 9.18
N HIS A 595 -7.65 -7.55 8.28
CA HIS A 595 -6.68 -6.47 8.12
C HIS A 595 -6.79 -5.82 6.74
N LEU A 596 -6.65 -4.50 6.75
CA LEU A 596 -6.54 -3.67 5.56
C LEU A 596 -5.82 -2.38 5.97
N GLY A 597 -4.80 -2.02 5.21
CA GLY A 597 -4.07 -0.76 5.34
C GLY A 597 -3.51 -0.32 4.01
N ASN A 598 -2.82 0.81 4.01
CA ASN A 598 -2.16 1.45 2.88
C ASN A 598 -0.71 1.73 3.26
N SER A 599 0.21 1.25 2.43
CA SER A 599 1.65 1.24 2.72
C SER A 599 2.23 2.63 2.95
N ILE A 600 1.49 3.67 2.54
CA ILE A 600 1.80 5.07 2.76
C ILE A 600 1.16 5.58 4.05
N THR A 601 -0.18 5.59 4.17
CA THR A 601 -0.87 6.21 5.34
C THR A 601 -0.56 5.47 6.64
N GLU A 602 -0.49 4.14 6.64
CA GLU A 602 -0.28 3.31 7.82
C GLU A 602 1.18 2.85 8.01
N ALA A 603 2.13 3.44 7.27
CA ALA A 603 3.55 3.11 7.43
C ALA A 603 4.01 3.30 8.89
N GLY A 604 4.61 2.23 9.44
CA GLY A 604 5.01 2.13 10.83
C GLY A 604 4.02 1.37 11.73
N PHE A 605 2.75 1.21 11.34
CA PHE A 605 1.76 0.44 12.11
C PHE A 605 0.89 -0.49 11.24
N MET A 606 1.40 -0.86 10.06
CA MET A 606 0.72 -1.72 9.10
C MET A 606 0.29 -3.09 9.67
N SER A 607 1.09 -3.65 10.59
CA SER A 607 0.87 -4.98 11.18
C SER A 607 -0.47 -5.13 11.89
N ASN A 608 -1.05 -4.04 12.39
CA ASN A 608 -2.35 -4.04 13.06
C ASN A 608 -3.36 -3.12 12.37
N SER A 609 -3.15 -2.86 11.08
CA SER A 609 -3.99 -1.95 10.30
C SER A 609 -5.31 -2.60 9.92
N SER A 610 -6.39 -1.95 10.33
CA SER A 610 -7.76 -2.33 10.00
C SER A 610 -8.55 -1.05 9.78
N CYS A 611 -8.97 -0.79 8.54
CA CYS A 611 -9.76 0.40 8.22
C CYS A 611 -11.05 0.44 9.06
N ILE A 612 -11.83 -0.64 9.03
CA ILE A 612 -13.10 -0.73 9.76
C ILE A 612 -12.90 -0.70 11.28
N GLY A 613 -11.89 -1.41 11.82
CA GLY A 613 -11.60 -1.45 13.25
C GLY A 613 -11.12 -0.11 13.80
N CYS A 614 -10.21 0.55 13.07
CA CYS A 614 -9.71 1.88 13.42
C CYS A 614 -10.83 2.92 13.41
N HIS A 615 -11.65 2.91 12.35
CA HIS A 615 -12.75 3.86 12.19
C HIS A 615 -13.94 3.61 13.12
N ALA A 616 -14.05 2.43 13.74
CA ALA A 616 -15.07 2.19 14.77
C ALA A 616 -14.98 3.17 15.94
N ARG A 617 -13.77 3.67 16.21
CA ARG A 617 -13.50 4.63 17.28
C ARG A 617 -13.89 6.07 16.92
N ALA A 618 -14.31 6.33 15.68
CA ALA A 618 -14.79 7.64 15.27
C ALA A 618 -16.16 7.94 15.91
N GLY A 619 -16.21 8.98 16.75
CA GLY A 619 -17.42 9.39 17.43
C GLY A 619 -17.27 10.76 18.07
N VAL A 620 -18.36 11.24 18.65
CA VAL A 620 -18.42 12.52 19.37
C VAL A 620 -18.85 12.27 20.80
N ALA A 621 -18.15 12.90 21.74
CA ALA A 621 -18.58 13.04 23.12
C ALA A 621 -18.91 14.51 23.43
N LEU A 622 -19.80 14.72 24.40
CA LEU A 622 -20.11 16.03 24.93
C LEU A 622 -19.09 16.44 25.99
N ILE A 623 -18.54 17.65 25.87
CA ILE A 623 -17.90 18.35 26.98
C ILE A 623 -18.83 19.47 27.42
N GLU A 624 -19.40 19.34 28.61
CA GLU A 624 -20.33 20.31 29.17
C GLU A 624 -19.64 21.65 29.47
N ALA A 625 -20.38 22.74 29.26
CA ALA A 625 -19.97 24.06 29.68
C ALA A 625 -19.81 24.13 31.21
N THR A 626 -18.66 24.60 31.68
CA THR A 626 -18.35 24.65 33.13
C THR A 626 -18.71 25.99 33.77
N LYS A 627 -19.00 27.02 32.95
CA LYS A 627 -19.31 28.38 33.41
C LYS A 627 -20.51 28.94 32.67
N THR A 628 -21.27 29.78 33.35
CA THR A 628 -22.36 30.55 32.76
C THR A 628 -21.85 31.39 31.59
N GLY A 629 -22.41 31.19 30.41
CA GLY A 629 -22.01 31.87 29.17
C GLY A 629 -21.02 31.09 28.29
N GLU A 630 -20.47 29.97 28.76
CA GLU A 630 -19.78 29.01 27.89
C GLU A 630 -20.79 28.11 27.17
N ARG A 631 -20.43 27.67 25.95
CA ARG A 631 -21.18 26.67 25.19
C ARG A 631 -20.55 25.28 25.39
N ASP A 632 -21.38 24.25 25.28
CA ASP A 632 -20.92 22.87 25.19
C ASP A 632 -19.99 22.68 23.99
N LYS A 633 -19.10 21.68 24.07
CA LYS A 633 -18.09 21.42 23.05
C LYS A 633 -18.10 19.97 22.60
N ALA A 634 -17.83 19.77 21.32
CA ALA A 634 -17.66 18.45 20.74
C ALA A 634 -16.25 17.95 21.02
N ASN A 635 -16.14 16.73 21.54
CA ASN A 635 -14.89 16.00 21.62
C ASN A 635 -14.91 14.83 20.63
N PHE A 636 -14.34 15.05 19.45
CA PHE A 636 -14.21 14.03 18.40
C PHE A 636 -13.04 13.05 18.64
N PHE A 637 -12.23 13.27 19.68
CA PHE A 637 -11.08 12.43 20.03
C PHE A 637 -11.25 11.69 21.35
N HIS A 638 -12.47 11.59 21.89
CA HIS A 638 -12.72 11.00 23.21
C HIS A 638 -12.12 9.58 23.34
N LEU A 639 -12.23 8.74 22.31
CA LEU A 639 -11.65 7.39 22.29
C LEU A 639 -10.18 7.34 21.85
N GLY A 640 -9.63 8.42 21.30
CA GLY A 640 -8.33 8.43 20.61
C GLY A 640 -8.31 7.58 19.32
N VAL A 641 -7.30 7.82 18.48
CA VAL A 641 -7.12 7.09 17.20
C VAL A 641 -6.33 5.80 17.38
N PHE A 642 -5.33 5.81 18.28
CA PHE A 642 -4.43 4.69 18.49
C PHE A 642 -4.55 4.12 19.90
N GLU A 643 -4.18 2.86 20.03
CA GLU A 643 -4.13 2.13 21.29
C GLU A 643 -2.74 2.26 21.93
N PRO A 644 -2.60 2.02 23.25
CA PRO A 644 -1.31 2.03 23.93
C PRO A 644 -0.49 0.74 23.67
N THR A 645 -0.51 0.26 22.42
CA THR A 645 0.26 -0.87 21.90
C THR A 645 1.16 -0.36 20.79
N PHE A 646 2.37 -0.88 20.66
CA PHE A 646 3.39 -0.32 19.78
C PHE A 646 3.93 -1.34 18.77
N SER A 647 4.23 -0.89 17.55
CA SER A 647 5.01 -1.65 16.56
C SER A 647 6.47 -1.80 16.99
N GLU A 648 7.21 -2.64 16.28
CA GLU A 648 8.67 -2.71 16.30
C GLU A 648 9.38 -1.37 16.01
N PHE A 649 8.71 -0.43 15.33
CA PHE A 649 9.23 0.93 15.09
C PHE A 649 8.85 1.94 16.20
N GLY A 650 8.15 1.51 17.24
CA GLY A 650 7.66 2.39 18.31
C GLY A 650 6.44 3.26 17.95
N TYR A 651 5.74 3.02 16.83
CA TYR A 651 4.47 3.67 16.53
C TYR A 651 3.31 2.99 17.26
N GLN A 652 2.41 3.79 17.83
CA GLN A 652 1.16 3.27 18.36
C GLN A 652 0.36 2.55 17.27
N GLN A 653 -0.31 1.45 17.62
CA GLN A 653 -1.12 0.67 16.70
C GLN A 653 -2.57 1.16 16.64
N SER A 654 -3.21 0.97 15.49
CA SER A 654 -4.65 1.11 15.35
C SER A 654 -5.37 -0.09 15.96
N HIS A 655 -6.63 0.11 16.34
CA HIS A 655 -7.51 -0.99 16.73
C HIS A 655 -7.88 -1.86 15.53
N ASP A 656 -7.87 -3.17 15.71
CA ASP A 656 -8.39 -4.16 14.78
C ASP A 656 -9.39 -5.10 15.47
N GLY A 657 -10.30 -5.67 14.68
CA GLY A 657 -11.37 -6.52 15.20
C GLY A 657 -12.63 -5.75 15.61
N ILE A 658 -13.46 -6.39 16.45
CA ILE A 658 -14.79 -5.88 16.80
C ILE A 658 -14.74 -4.70 17.78
N PRO A 659 -15.63 -3.69 17.63
CA PRO A 659 -15.68 -2.56 18.55
C PRO A 659 -16.02 -2.99 19.98
N ASN A 660 -15.44 -2.31 20.98
CA ASN A 660 -15.78 -2.55 22.38
C ASN A 660 -17.03 -1.75 22.76
N GLN A 661 -18.08 -2.43 23.22
CA GLN A 661 -19.34 -1.78 23.66
C GLN A 661 -19.12 -0.67 24.71
N LYS A 662 -18.09 -0.81 25.56
CA LYS A 662 -17.76 0.15 26.63
C LYS A 662 -17.20 1.48 26.12
N TRP A 663 -16.93 1.59 24.82
CA TRP A 663 -16.55 2.86 24.21
C TRP A 663 -17.72 3.82 24.06
N TYR A 664 -18.92 3.28 23.84
CA TYR A 664 -20.09 4.08 23.49
C TYR A 664 -20.99 4.32 24.70
N TYR A 665 -21.04 3.38 25.64
CA TYR A 665 -21.94 3.43 26.78
C TYR A 665 -21.20 3.10 28.08
N GLN A 666 -21.56 3.82 29.14
CA GLN A 666 -21.05 3.54 30.48
C GLN A 666 -21.63 2.25 31.05
N ASP A 667 -20.84 1.55 31.87
CA ASP A 667 -21.26 0.34 32.60
C ASP A 667 -22.01 0.72 33.89
N ASN A 668 -23.10 1.50 33.74
CA ASN A 668 -23.98 1.94 34.83
C ASN A 668 -25.42 1.44 34.61
N GLY A 669 -26.30 1.59 35.61
CA GLY A 669 -27.66 1.04 35.56
C GLY A 669 -28.52 1.54 34.39
N ASN A 670 -28.21 2.72 33.84
CA ASN A 670 -28.93 3.33 32.72
C ASN A 670 -28.17 3.23 31.39
N GLN A 671 -26.96 2.66 31.41
CA GLN A 671 -26.02 2.57 30.30
C GLN A 671 -25.82 3.90 29.56
N SER A 672 -25.64 5.01 30.28
CA SER A 672 -25.61 6.36 29.67
C SER A 672 -24.63 6.47 28.50
N LEU A 673 -25.02 7.23 27.47
CA LEU A 673 -24.20 7.48 26.30
C LEU A 673 -22.91 8.23 26.71
N GLU A 674 -21.77 7.68 26.32
CA GLU A 674 -20.45 8.29 26.49
C GLU A 674 -19.97 8.88 25.15
N VAL A 675 -20.14 8.11 24.07
CA VAL A 675 -19.71 8.50 22.72
C VAL A 675 -20.79 8.11 21.73
N LEU A 676 -21.33 9.09 21.01
CA LEU A 676 -22.13 8.82 19.81
C LEU A 676 -21.20 8.49 18.66
N GLN A 677 -21.28 7.26 18.14
CA GLN A 677 -20.54 6.88 16.95
C GLN A 677 -20.99 7.70 15.74
N THR A 678 -20.04 8.27 14.98
CA THR A 678 -20.32 9.12 13.82
C THR A 678 -20.07 8.35 12.53
N ASP A 679 -20.98 7.44 12.16
CA ASP A 679 -20.97 6.58 10.96
C ASP A 679 -19.59 6.22 10.36
N PHE A 680 -18.59 5.95 11.21
CA PHE A 680 -17.20 5.64 10.81
C PHE A 680 -16.44 6.76 10.05
N VAL A 681 -16.81 8.03 10.23
CA VAL A 681 -16.22 9.19 9.51
C VAL A 681 -15.35 10.06 10.41
N TRP A 682 -14.03 9.98 10.25
CA TRP A 682 -13.09 10.92 10.90
C TRP A 682 -13.15 12.35 10.33
N GLY A 683 -13.86 12.57 9.22
CA GLY A 683 -14.01 13.92 8.65
C GLY A 683 -14.61 14.94 9.63
N PHE A 684 -15.43 14.50 10.59
CA PHE A 684 -15.99 15.35 11.64
C PHE A 684 -14.94 16.00 12.56
N LEU A 685 -13.70 15.49 12.58
CA LEU A 685 -12.59 16.14 13.27
C LEU A 685 -12.32 17.57 12.77
N ASN A 686 -12.73 17.87 11.54
CA ASN A 686 -12.58 19.19 10.92
C ASN A 686 -13.78 20.12 11.19
N ALA A 687 -14.85 19.62 11.83
CA ALA A 687 -16.04 20.40 12.07
C ALA A 687 -15.77 21.47 13.15
N GLN A 688 -15.83 22.73 12.75
CA GLN A 688 -15.68 23.87 13.66
C GLN A 688 -17.04 24.25 14.29
N PRO A 689 -17.06 24.88 15.48
CA PRO A 689 -18.29 25.44 16.02
C PRO A 689 -18.82 26.57 15.16
N LEU A 690 -20.13 26.79 15.19
CA LEU A 690 -20.80 27.90 14.52
C LEU A 690 -20.24 29.23 15.00
N CYS A 691 -19.92 30.07 14.03
CA CYS A 691 -19.55 31.45 14.25
C CYS A 691 -20.81 32.25 14.64
N MET A 692 -20.85 32.79 15.87
CA MET A 692 -22.02 33.48 16.42
C MET A 692 -21.86 35.00 16.51
N ASP A 693 -20.64 35.56 16.48
CA ASP A 693 -20.35 37.00 16.51
C ASP A 693 -19.12 37.31 15.63
N ASP A 694 -19.24 38.31 14.75
CA ASP A 694 -18.17 38.90 13.91
C ASP A 694 -17.29 37.87 13.17
N CYS A 695 -17.88 37.24 12.15
CA CYS A 695 -17.22 36.24 11.31
C CYS A 695 -16.27 36.87 10.28
N GLY A 696 -15.30 37.68 10.74
CA GLY A 696 -14.11 38.16 10.02
C GLY A 696 -14.27 38.59 8.56
#